data_AF-A0A0N5APU4-F1
#
_entry.id   AF-A0A0N5APU4-F1
#
_cell.length_a   1.000
_cell.length_b   1.000
_cell.length_c   1.000
_cell.angle_alpha   90.00
_cell.angle_beta   90.00
_cell.angle_gamma   90.00
#
_symmetry.space_group_name_H-M   'P 1'
#
loop_
_entity.id
_entity.type
_entity.pdbx_description
1 polymer ?
#
loop_
_entity_poly.entity_id
_entity_poly.type
_entity_poly.pdbx_seq_one_letter_code
_entity_poly.pdbx_strand_id
1 'polypeptide(L)'
;MSSDLKWLGLSDAKVKETLKNSNLTKQLCDIVKLAKENLGENNETVSRKELGSLLYQLGSRIKAQCAPSIPLVVRHICNKNIRNEPQLSAAIDFMLARSVTGFQESEFLQSCGAGVIITPEQIEDQVAETINKYKEQLLKERYRFNVGRLLGDVKSALMWADGAAVKREVDLRIMLLLGPKTEEDYNMPKKKAAQKAEKQKAKKEEKSENEVDKDEGAQSIEELMLKKTHFHKVGENYKTDGYVLTPNTMLLLKEHVKAVGGKVVTRFPPEPNGILHIGHAKAININFGYAKAHGGICYLRFDDTNPEKEEEKFFKGITDMVEWLGYKPYRITHSSDYFDQLYKWAVVLIKKNLAYVCHQKVEEMRGIDVKPSPWRDRPIEESLFLFEKMRQGMFEEGAATLRLKIVLEEGKVDPVAYRIKYCKHHRTGNRWCIYPTYDFTHCLCDSIENITHSLCTKEFQSRRSSYYWLCNALDIYCPVQWEYGRLNMYYSVVSKRRIKALIEKKIVSDWDDPRLFTLTALRRRGIPPEAINNFVANLGLTMAQMFVDPQMLDAAARDYLNTTAPRTMAVLDPLKLVIENYDEMGLPNKVSVPDFPAELGISGSHDVSFDKIIFIEKEDYRKSAEKGYRRLTEKQPVGLKHLGIVLSFVRETKDSSDQTSEVIVRALKLSNETKPKAFIHWVAKPATCEVRLYDRLFMHQNPEDTSVVPDGFLSDCNLDSCKVLDSALIDAYLTKAKVFERFQFERLGFFAVDKDSTPSKLVFNRTVGLREDSGKN
;
A
#
# COMPACT_ATOMS: atom_id res chain seq x y z
N MET A 1 42.30 7.81 1.14
CA MET A 1 40.96 7.17 1.14
C MET A 1 40.96 5.84 1.89
N SER A 2 41.47 4.72 1.35
CA SER A 2 41.47 3.43 2.08
C SER A 2 42.27 3.48 3.39
N SER A 3 43.43 4.15 3.38
CA SER A 3 44.25 4.42 4.57
C SER A 3 43.52 5.26 5.64
N ASP A 4 42.76 6.29 5.22
CA ASP A 4 42.01 7.16 6.13
C ASP A 4 40.80 6.43 6.75
N LEU A 5 40.15 5.54 6.01
CA LEU A 5 39.08 4.70 6.55
C LEU A 5 39.61 3.64 7.53
N LYS A 6 40.82 3.12 7.30
CA LYS A 6 41.51 2.25 8.27
C LYS A 6 41.93 3.00 9.53
N TRP A 7 42.27 4.28 9.41
CA TRP A 7 42.60 5.14 10.54
C TRP A 7 41.43 5.31 11.53
N LEU A 8 40.18 5.23 11.06
CA LEU A 8 38.96 5.21 11.88
C LEU A 8 38.73 3.89 12.64
N GLY A 9 39.61 2.89 12.52
CA GLY A 9 39.46 1.60 13.21
C GLY A 9 38.38 0.68 12.63
N LEU A 10 37.99 0.89 11.36
CA LEU A 10 37.02 0.06 10.65
C LEU A 10 37.62 -1.29 10.23
N SER A 11 36.81 -2.35 10.19
CA SER A 11 37.21 -3.66 9.66
C SER A 11 37.42 -3.61 8.14
N ASP A 12 38.25 -4.50 7.60
CA ASP A 12 38.51 -4.55 6.14
C ASP A 12 37.22 -4.77 5.32
N ALA A 13 36.25 -5.52 5.86
CA ALA A 13 34.94 -5.68 5.25
C ALA A 13 34.17 -4.34 5.19
N LYS A 14 34.16 -3.58 6.30
CA LYS A 14 33.45 -2.30 6.38
C LYS A 14 34.13 -1.19 5.57
N VAL A 15 35.45 -1.23 5.43
CA VAL A 15 36.20 -0.34 4.52
C VAL A 15 35.79 -0.59 3.07
N LYS A 16 35.72 -1.86 2.63
CA LYS A 16 35.27 -2.21 1.27
C LYS A 16 33.84 -1.78 0.99
N GLU A 17 32.94 -1.93 1.95
CA GLU A 17 31.55 -1.47 1.85
C GLU A 17 31.47 0.07 1.73
N THR A 18 32.19 0.78 2.60
CA THR A 18 32.16 2.25 2.65
C THR A 18 32.73 2.87 1.37
N LEU A 19 33.79 2.29 0.80
CA LEU A 19 34.41 2.74 -0.46
C LEU A 19 33.44 2.70 -1.67
N LYS A 20 32.38 1.89 -1.63
CA LYS A 20 31.35 1.88 -2.68
C LYS A 20 30.50 3.15 -2.68
N ASN A 21 30.43 3.86 -1.56
CA ASN A 21 29.73 5.13 -1.42
C ASN A 21 30.74 6.29 -1.53
N SER A 22 30.84 6.88 -2.71
CA SER A 22 31.81 7.94 -3.03
C SER A 22 31.61 9.20 -2.17
N ASN A 23 30.36 9.61 -1.92
CA ASN A 23 30.04 10.79 -1.12
C ASN A 23 30.41 10.60 0.34
N LEU A 24 29.98 9.48 0.95
CA LEU A 24 30.33 9.15 2.33
C LEU A 24 31.85 8.99 2.50
N THR A 25 32.52 8.36 1.54
CA THR A 25 33.98 8.17 1.57
C THR A 25 34.71 9.51 1.58
N LYS A 26 34.31 10.46 0.72
CA LYS A 26 34.93 11.79 0.65
C LYS A 26 34.74 12.54 1.98
N GLN A 27 33.52 12.56 2.48
CA GLN A 27 33.17 13.21 3.74
C GLN A 27 33.93 12.64 4.95
N LEU A 28 34.04 11.30 5.03
CA LEU A 28 34.83 10.65 6.07
C LEU A 28 36.31 10.98 5.95
N CYS A 29 36.87 11.06 4.74
CA CYS A 29 38.26 11.47 4.54
C CYS A 29 38.51 12.91 5.01
N ASP A 30 37.57 13.82 4.76
CA ASP A 30 37.67 15.21 5.21
C ASP A 30 37.56 15.34 6.74
N ILE A 31 36.65 14.57 7.36
CA ILE A 31 36.56 14.45 8.83
C ILE A 31 37.84 13.90 9.43
N VAL A 32 38.47 12.89 8.81
CA VAL A 32 39.74 12.31 9.27
C VAL A 32 40.89 13.31 9.19
N LYS A 33 40.95 14.14 8.15
CA LYS A 33 41.95 15.21 8.06
C LYS A 33 41.79 16.22 9.19
N LEU A 34 40.56 16.71 9.40
CA LEU A 34 40.25 17.62 10.51
C LEU A 34 40.60 17.00 11.87
N ALA A 35 40.31 15.72 12.07
CA ALA A 35 40.64 15.02 13.32
C ALA A 35 42.16 14.89 13.52
N LYS A 36 42.93 14.60 12.47
CA LYS A 36 44.40 14.55 12.52
C LYS A 36 45.00 15.91 12.85
N GLU A 37 44.48 16.99 12.27
CA GLU A 37 44.90 18.37 12.56
C GLU A 37 44.62 18.75 14.02
N ASN A 38 43.46 18.38 14.57
CA ASN A 38 43.09 18.68 15.95
C ASN A 38 43.86 17.85 17.00
N LEU A 39 44.41 16.68 16.63
CA LEU A 39 45.10 15.78 17.56
C LEU A 39 46.62 16.02 17.65
N GLY A 40 47.24 16.76 16.72
CA GLY A 40 48.69 17.04 16.72
C GLY A 40 49.61 15.82 16.51
N GLU A 41 50.92 16.04 16.36
CA GLU A 41 51.92 14.99 16.05
C GLU A 41 52.27 14.03 17.21
N ASN A 42 51.88 14.35 18.45
CA ASN A 42 52.12 13.49 19.61
C ASN A 42 50.80 12.89 20.12
N ASN A 43 50.45 11.65 19.73
CA ASN A 43 49.33 10.95 20.37
C ASN A 43 49.41 9.41 20.29
N GLU A 44 50.15 8.83 21.24
CA GLU A 44 50.13 7.39 21.57
C GLU A 44 49.06 7.01 22.62
N THR A 45 48.34 7.96 23.22
CA THR A 45 47.47 7.72 24.39
C THR A 45 45.96 7.83 24.16
N VAL A 46 45.50 8.08 22.93
CA VAL A 46 44.05 8.15 22.61
C VAL A 46 43.58 6.80 22.04
N SER A 47 42.54 6.20 22.64
CA SER A 47 41.86 5.02 22.09
C SER A 47 41.28 5.32 20.71
N ARG A 48 42.05 5.01 19.67
CA ARG A 48 41.73 5.32 18.26
C ARG A 48 40.44 4.65 17.80
N LYS A 49 40.03 3.56 18.46
CA LYS A 49 38.84 2.78 18.11
C LYS A 49 37.53 3.47 18.52
N GLU A 50 37.48 4.04 19.73
CA GLU A 50 36.28 4.77 20.22
C GLU A 50 36.11 6.09 19.49
N LEU A 51 37.20 6.85 19.36
CA LEU A 51 37.24 8.09 18.58
C LEU A 51 36.85 7.84 17.12
N GLY A 52 37.43 6.81 16.49
CA GLY A 52 37.13 6.45 15.10
C GLY A 52 35.67 6.02 14.90
N SER A 53 35.06 5.35 15.88
CA SER A 53 33.64 4.99 15.85
C SER A 53 32.73 6.23 15.86
N LEU A 54 33.00 7.21 16.73
CA LEU A 54 32.24 8.46 16.80
C LEU A 54 32.41 9.30 15.53
N LEU A 55 33.63 9.41 15.00
CA LEU A 55 33.89 10.15 13.75
C LEU A 55 33.22 9.48 12.55
N TYR A 56 33.16 8.14 12.52
CA TYR A 56 32.42 7.41 11.50
C TYR A 56 30.91 7.63 11.62
N GLN A 57 30.37 7.60 12.84
CA GLN A 57 28.95 7.91 13.10
C GLN A 57 28.61 9.35 12.72
N LEU A 58 29.49 10.31 13.01
CA LEU A 58 29.34 11.70 12.59
C LEU A 58 29.24 11.77 11.06
N GLY A 59 30.21 11.21 10.33
CA GLY A 59 30.20 11.26 8.86
C GLY A 59 29.03 10.51 8.20
N SER A 60 28.53 9.44 8.83
CA SER A 60 27.41 8.65 8.29
C SER A 60 26.03 9.21 8.61
N ARG A 61 25.88 9.99 9.70
CA ARG A 61 24.58 10.53 10.14
C ARG A 61 24.41 12.02 9.91
N ILE A 62 25.49 12.78 9.75
CA ILE A 62 25.38 14.23 9.59
C ILE A 62 24.79 14.58 8.23
N LYS A 63 23.75 15.41 8.24
CA LYS A 63 23.13 15.89 7.01
C LYS A 63 23.94 17.02 6.39
N ALA A 64 23.81 17.20 5.07
CA ALA A 64 24.55 18.21 4.32
C ALA A 64 24.35 19.66 4.86
N GLN A 65 23.19 19.95 5.45
CA GLN A 65 22.88 21.26 6.04
C GLN A 65 23.78 21.61 7.24
N CYS A 66 24.37 20.60 7.88
CA CYS A 66 25.23 20.75 9.06
C CYS A 66 26.73 20.78 8.73
N ALA A 67 27.10 20.77 7.44
CA ALA A 67 28.49 20.75 6.99
C ALA A 67 29.37 21.87 7.59
N PRO A 68 28.89 23.13 7.73
CA PRO A 68 29.70 24.22 8.29
C PRO A 68 30.13 23.99 9.74
N SER A 69 29.37 23.23 10.53
CA SER A 69 29.67 22.99 11.95
C SER A 69 30.35 21.63 12.21
N ILE A 70 30.71 20.88 11.17
CA ILE A 70 31.54 19.67 11.27
C ILE A 70 32.85 19.93 12.04
N PRO A 71 33.63 21.00 11.76
CA PRO A 71 34.88 21.24 12.48
C PRO A 71 34.70 21.41 14.00
N LEU A 72 33.58 22.03 14.41
CA LEU A 72 33.24 22.21 15.83
C LEU A 72 33.04 20.85 16.51
N VAL A 73 32.21 19.97 15.94
CA VAL A 73 31.93 18.64 16.51
C VAL A 73 33.20 17.79 16.54
N VAL A 74 34.00 17.81 15.47
CA VAL A 74 35.27 17.09 15.40
C VAL A 74 36.21 17.55 16.53
N ARG A 75 36.33 18.85 16.77
CA ARG A 75 37.12 19.41 17.89
C ARG A 75 36.63 18.88 19.24
N HIS A 76 35.32 18.85 19.49
CA HIS A 76 34.77 18.35 20.76
C HIS A 76 34.84 16.83 20.91
N ILE A 77 34.85 16.06 19.82
CA ILE A 77 35.15 14.61 19.85
C ILE A 77 36.63 14.40 20.19
N CYS A 78 37.54 15.13 19.53
CA CYS A 78 38.98 15.04 19.78
C CYS A 78 39.36 15.43 21.22
N ASN A 79 38.73 16.47 21.77
CA ASN A 79 38.92 16.92 23.15
C ASN A 79 38.18 16.08 24.19
N LYS A 80 37.56 14.97 23.79
CA LYS A 80 36.72 14.10 24.63
C LYS A 80 35.56 14.83 25.33
N ASN A 81 35.08 15.95 24.80
CA ASN A 81 33.86 16.58 25.34
C ASN A 81 32.61 15.81 24.92
N ILE A 82 32.63 15.23 23.71
CA ILE A 82 31.64 14.27 23.21
C ILE A 82 32.30 12.90 23.24
N ARG A 83 31.78 12.00 24.08
CA ARG A 83 32.41 10.72 24.41
C ARG A 83 31.61 9.49 23.95
N ASN A 84 30.32 9.66 23.69
CA ASN A 84 29.43 8.55 23.37
C ASN A 84 28.35 8.94 22.35
N GLU A 85 27.62 7.92 21.89
CA GLU A 85 26.61 8.05 20.84
C GLU A 85 25.44 8.96 21.24
N PRO A 86 24.90 8.94 22.48
CA PRO A 86 23.85 9.88 22.90
C PRO A 86 24.26 11.35 22.79
N GLN A 87 25.47 11.71 23.25
CA GLN A 87 26.00 13.07 23.13
C GLN A 87 26.19 13.48 21.66
N LEU A 88 26.68 12.56 20.83
CA LEU A 88 26.86 12.80 19.40
C LEU A 88 25.50 12.98 18.68
N SER A 89 24.50 12.16 19.01
CA SER A 89 23.16 12.28 18.43
C SER A 89 22.53 13.62 18.79
N ALA A 90 22.58 14.01 20.07
CA ALA A 90 22.07 15.30 20.52
C ALA A 90 22.80 16.48 19.86
N ALA A 91 24.12 16.38 19.64
CA ALA A 91 24.89 17.38 18.92
C ALA A 91 24.43 17.54 17.46
N ILE A 92 24.19 16.42 16.75
CA ILE A 92 23.70 16.44 15.37
C ILE A 92 22.28 17.02 15.31
N ASP A 93 21.40 16.62 16.23
CA ASP A 93 20.00 17.09 16.27
C ASP A 93 19.92 18.59 16.56
N PHE A 94 20.71 19.08 17.53
CA PHE A 94 20.78 20.51 17.85
C PHE A 94 21.29 21.33 16.66
N MET A 95 22.36 20.85 16.01
CA MET A 95 22.91 21.50 14.82
C MET A 95 21.92 21.56 13.67
N LEU A 96 21.17 20.48 13.45
CA LEU A 96 20.15 20.45 12.41
C LEU A 96 19.04 21.47 12.69
N ALA A 97 18.60 21.56 13.96
CA ALA A 97 17.57 22.50 14.39
C ALA A 97 18.00 23.98 14.29
N ARG A 98 19.31 24.27 14.43
CA ARG A 98 19.86 25.64 14.45
C ARG A 98 20.76 25.99 13.26
N SER A 99 20.79 25.13 12.24
CA SER A 99 21.64 25.26 11.04
C SER A 99 21.47 26.58 10.29
N VAL A 100 20.31 27.24 10.43
CA VAL A 100 19.96 28.49 9.75
C VAL A 100 20.03 29.72 10.67
N THR A 101 19.64 29.58 11.94
CA THR A 101 19.61 30.70 12.89
C THR A 101 20.98 31.04 13.47
N GLY A 102 21.96 30.16 13.27
CA GLY A 102 23.19 30.16 14.05
C GLY A 102 22.92 29.76 15.51
N PHE A 103 24.01 29.53 16.25
CA PHE A 103 23.98 29.24 17.67
C PHE A 103 25.30 29.66 18.31
N GLN A 104 25.28 29.94 19.62
CA GLN A 104 26.50 30.12 20.39
C GLN A 104 27.05 28.76 20.82
N GLU A 105 28.37 28.64 20.88
CA GLU A 105 29.03 27.38 21.27
C GLU A 105 28.59 26.92 22.68
N SER A 106 28.34 27.84 23.61
CA SER A 106 27.83 27.54 24.96
C SER A 106 26.47 26.82 24.95
N GLU A 107 25.53 27.28 24.10
CA GLU A 107 24.19 26.68 23.94
C GLU A 107 24.30 25.27 23.34
N PHE A 108 25.20 25.09 22.36
CA PHE A 108 25.51 23.79 21.76
C PHE A 108 26.06 22.80 22.79
N LEU A 109 27.05 23.21 23.59
CA LEU A 109 27.69 22.34 24.59
C LEU A 109 26.71 21.91 25.68
N GLN A 110 25.85 22.83 26.13
CA GLN A 110 24.82 22.51 27.12
C GLN A 110 23.78 21.53 26.57
N SER A 111 23.32 21.73 25.32
CA SER A 111 22.27 20.90 24.73
C SER A 111 22.70 19.48 24.40
N CYS A 112 23.98 19.25 24.08
CA CYS A 112 24.50 17.92 23.77
C CYS A 112 25.15 17.21 24.97
N GLY A 113 25.07 17.81 26.17
CA GLY A 113 25.68 17.26 27.36
C GLY A 113 27.20 17.17 27.26
N ALA A 114 27.83 18.04 26.47
CA ALA A 114 29.28 18.03 26.28
C ALA A 114 30.00 18.30 27.61
N GLY A 115 30.99 17.47 27.92
CA GLY A 115 31.71 17.53 29.18
C GLY A 115 31.02 16.82 30.35
N VAL A 116 29.74 16.44 30.22
CA VAL A 116 29.06 15.58 31.22
C VAL A 116 29.70 14.19 31.19
N ILE A 117 30.08 13.69 32.36
CA ILE A 117 30.66 12.36 32.55
C ILE A 117 29.72 11.60 33.46
N ILE A 118 29.17 10.49 32.96
CA ILE A 118 28.46 9.52 33.78
C ILE A 118 29.47 8.46 34.20
N THR A 119 29.68 8.29 35.50
CA THR A 119 30.66 7.33 36.02
C THR A 119 30.07 5.91 36.06
N PRO A 120 30.90 4.85 36.04
CA PRO A 120 30.43 3.49 36.21
C PRO A 120 29.60 3.30 37.49
N GLU A 121 29.98 3.95 38.59
CA GLU A 121 29.26 3.88 39.87
C GLU A 121 27.83 4.43 39.73
N GLN A 122 27.65 5.54 39.00
CA GLN A 122 26.31 6.09 38.75
C GLN A 122 25.44 5.13 37.92
N ILE A 123 26.05 4.42 36.95
CA ILE A 123 25.36 3.40 36.17
C ILE A 123 24.99 2.21 37.07
N GLU A 124 25.91 1.75 37.91
CA GLU A 124 25.68 0.65 38.86
C GLU A 124 24.55 0.97 39.83
N ASP A 125 24.57 2.17 40.44
CA ASP A 125 23.54 2.61 41.39
C ASP A 125 22.16 2.69 40.72
N GLN A 126 22.09 3.32 39.54
CA GLN A 126 20.82 3.47 38.82
C GLN A 126 20.28 2.14 38.30
N VAL A 127 21.15 1.25 37.83
CA VAL A 127 20.77 -0.09 37.40
C VAL A 127 20.31 -0.90 38.61
N ALA A 128 20.98 -0.81 39.76
CA ALA A 128 20.56 -1.49 40.99
C ALA A 128 19.17 -1.01 41.47
N GLU A 129 18.92 0.30 41.44
CA GLU A 129 17.61 0.88 41.74
C GLU A 129 16.53 0.34 40.79
N THR A 130 16.82 0.33 39.49
CA THR A 130 15.88 -0.14 38.45
C THR A 130 15.62 -1.64 38.57
N ILE A 131 16.63 -2.45 38.84
CA ILE A 131 16.47 -3.90 39.06
C ILE A 131 15.64 -4.17 40.32
N ASN A 132 15.85 -3.41 41.40
CA ASN A 132 15.04 -3.51 42.60
C ASN A 132 13.56 -3.17 42.34
N LYS A 133 13.28 -2.14 41.53
CA LYS A 133 11.92 -1.77 41.10
C LYS A 133 11.17 -2.92 40.40
N TYR A 134 11.86 -3.75 39.61
CA TYR A 134 11.26 -4.87 38.88
C TYR A 134 11.57 -6.26 39.47
N LYS A 135 12.15 -6.33 40.67
CA LYS A 135 12.71 -7.56 41.25
C LYS A 135 11.73 -8.73 41.30
N GLU A 136 10.49 -8.49 41.74
CA GLU A 136 9.47 -9.53 41.83
C GLU A 136 9.07 -10.09 40.46
N GLN A 137 8.97 -9.24 39.44
CA GLN A 137 8.65 -9.64 38.08
C GLN A 137 9.82 -10.38 37.43
N LEU A 138 11.05 -9.91 37.65
CA LEU A 138 12.28 -10.57 37.18
C LEU A 138 12.43 -11.98 37.76
N LEU A 139 12.14 -12.18 39.04
CA LEU A 139 12.19 -13.52 39.66
C LEU A 139 11.10 -14.45 39.10
N LYS A 140 9.92 -13.91 38.78
CA LYS A 140 8.79 -14.68 38.24
C LYS A 140 8.95 -15.05 36.77
N GLU A 141 9.43 -14.11 35.94
CA GLU A 141 9.54 -14.27 34.49
C GLU A 141 10.94 -14.70 34.04
N ARG A 142 11.93 -14.63 34.93
CA ARG A 142 13.34 -14.93 34.67
C ARG A 142 13.84 -14.21 33.41
N TYR A 143 14.53 -14.92 32.51
CA TYR A 143 15.06 -14.37 31.26
C TYR A 143 14.01 -14.10 30.18
N ARG A 144 12.73 -14.38 30.45
CA ARG A 144 11.61 -14.03 29.56
C ARG A 144 11.11 -12.59 29.80
N PHE A 145 11.54 -11.96 30.88
CA PHE A 145 11.23 -10.57 31.18
C PHE A 145 11.75 -9.63 30.08
N ASN A 146 10.97 -8.61 29.74
CA ASN A 146 11.36 -7.64 28.71
C ASN A 146 12.45 -6.68 29.23
N VAL A 147 13.71 -7.04 28.99
CA VAL A 147 14.90 -6.26 29.35
C VAL A 147 14.90 -4.84 28.74
N GLY A 148 14.18 -4.62 27.63
CA GLY A 148 14.01 -3.30 27.03
C GLY A 148 13.37 -2.27 27.99
N ARG A 149 12.52 -2.71 28.94
CA ARG A 149 11.95 -1.83 29.96
C ARG A 149 13.00 -1.32 30.95
N LEU A 150 13.93 -2.18 31.37
CA LEU A 150 15.02 -1.81 32.27
C LEU A 150 15.96 -0.81 31.60
N LEU A 151 16.33 -1.09 30.35
CA LEU A 151 17.18 -0.21 29.56
C LEU A 151 16.51 1.16 29.32
N GLY A 152 15.19 1.19 29.10
CA GLY A 152 14.42 2.42 28.95
C GLY A 152 14.38 3.28 30.21
N ASP A 153 14.14 2.68 31.38
CA ASP A 153 14.09 3.38 32.66
C ASP A 153 15.48 3.94 33.03
N VAL A 154 16.55 3.15 32.88
CA VAL A 154 17.94 3.61 33.16
C VAL A 154 18.35 4.72 32.19
N LYS A 155 17.99 4.62 30.90
CA LYS A 155 18.26 5.67 29.90
C LYS A 155 17.52 6.97 30.23
N SER A 156 16.33 6.89 30.80
CA SER A 156 15.55 8.08 31.19
C SER A 156 16.16 8.81 32.38
N ALA A 157 16.76 8.06 33.32
CA ALA A 157 17.44 8.63 34.48
C ALA A 157 18.87 9.12 34.15
N LEU A 158 19.61 8.38 33.33
CA LEU A 158 20.98 8.70 32.91
C LEU A 158 21.06 8.93 31.41
N MET A 159 20.52 10.06 30.96
CA MET A 159 20.39 10.43 29.54
C MET A 159 21.71 10.34 28.75
N TRP A 160 22.84 10.69 29.39
CA TRP A 160 24.17 10.76 28.75
C TRP A 160 25.04 9.52 29.00
N ALA A 161 24.50 8.44 29.59
CA ALA A 161 25.26 7.23 29.84
C ALA A 161 25.59 6.47 28.55
N ASP A 162 26.74 5.77 28.52
CA ASP A 162 27.05 4.85 27.43
C ASP A 162 26.09 3.66 27.46
N GLY A 163 25.29 3.51 26.39
CA GLY A 163 24.32 2.43 26.27
C GLY A 163 24.93 1.03 26.33
N ALA A 164 26.19 0.87 25.90
CA ALA A 164 26.89 -0.41 26.00
C ALA A 164 27.28 -0.73 27.45
N ALA A 165 27.75 0.27 28.21
CA ALA A 165 28.01 0.13 29.64
C ALA A 165 26.74 -0.17 30.43
N VAL A 166 25.66 0.57 30.17
CA VAL A 166 24.34 0.32 30.79
C VAL A 166 23.85 -1.11 30.51
N LYS A 167 23.95 -1.56 29.25
CA LYS A 167 23.55 -2.92 28.88
C LYS A 167 24.38 -3.99 29.61
N ARG A 168 25.71 -3.83 29.67
CA ARG A 168 26.60 -4.77 30.37
C ARG A 168 26.23 -4.87 31.85
N GLU A 169 25.97 -3.74 32.51
CA GLU A 169 25.61 -3.72 33.92
C GLU A 169 24.23 -4.34 34.18
N VAL A 170 23.24 -4.04 33.32
CA VAL A 170 21.92 -4.68 33.39
C VAL A 170 22.04 -6.20 33.20
N ASP A 171 22.77 -6.66 32.18
CA ASP A 171 22.96 -8.08 31.91
C ASP A 171 23.69 -8.77 33.08
N LEU A 172 24.71 -8.11 33.67
CA LEU A 172 25.44 -8.60 34.85
C LEU A 172 24.51 -8.73 36.07
N ARG A 173 23.73 -7.70 36.39
CA ARG A 173 22.82 -7.71 37.55
C ARG A 173 21.69 -8.70 37.39
N ILE A 174 21.17 -8.88 36.18
CA ILE A 174 20.19 -9.93 35.87
C ILE A 174 20.82 -11.30 36.07
N MET A 175 22.04 -11.53 35.58
CA MET A 175 22.74 -12.80 35.75
C MET A 175 23.01 -13.10 37.23
N LEU A 176 23.46 -12.11 38.01
CA LEU A 176 23.66 -12.24 39.45
C LEU A 176 22.35 -12.54 40.20
N LEU A 177 21.22 -11.97 39.75
CA LEU A 177 19.91 -12.17 40.37
C LEU A 177 19.28 -13.51 40.00
N LEU A 178 19.39 -13.95 38.75
CA LEU A 178 18.65 -15.10 38.21
C LEU A 178 19.49 -16.37 38.04
N GLY A 179 20.82 -16.27 38.07
CA GLY A 179 21.75 -17.35 37.75
C GLY A 179 21.81 -17.65 36.24
N PRO A 180 22.48 -18.75 35.82
CA PRO A 180 22.59 -19.11 34.41
C PRO A 180 21.22 -19.40 33.76
N LYS A 181 21.14 -19.22 32.44
CA LYS A 181 19.94 -19.57 31.66
C LYS A 181 19.71 -21.08 31.68
N THR A 182 18.49 -21.51 31.98
CA THR A 182 18.08 -22.92 31.93
C THR A 182 17.37 -23.24 30.60
N GLU A 183 17.18 -24.52 30.26
CA GLU A 183 16.45 -24.89 29.04
C GLU A 183 15.01 -24.33 28.98
N GLU A 184 14.40 -24.13 30.15
CA GLU A 184 13.08 -23.52 30.29
C GLU A 184 13.07 -22.05 29.86
N ASP A 185 14.20 -21.33 29.99
CA ASP A 185 14.33 -19.93 29.58
C ASP A 185 14.33 -19.77 28.04
N TYR A 186 14.71 -20.81 27.29
CA TYR A 186 14.71 -20.80 25.81
C TYR A 186 13.33 -21.13 25.21
N ASN A 187 12.43 -21.70 26.00
CA ASN A 187 11.06 -21.99 25.59
C ASN A 187 10.18 -20.75 25.80
N MET A 188 10.11 -19.85 24.81
CA MET A 188 9.10 -18.78 24.82
C MET A 188 7.68 -19.39 24.79
N PRO A 189 6.78 -19.00 25.71
CA PRO A 189 5.42 -19.51 25.67
C PRO A 189 4.71 -18.99 24.41
N LYS A 190 4.38 -19.90 23.49
CA LYS A 190 3.33 -19.66 22.50
C LYS A 190 2.05 -19.30 23.26
N LYS A 191 1.39 -18.20 22.89
CA LYS A 191 0.02 -17.88 23.33
C LYS A 191 -0.82 -19.16 23.27
N LYS A 192 -1.45 -19.51 24.41
CA LYS A 192 -2.21 -20.74 24.63
C LYS A 192 -3.16 -21.05 23.47
N ALA A 193 -2.82 -22.08 22.68
CA ALA A 193 -3.80 -22.90 21.97
C ALA A 193 -3.96 -24.19 22.77
N ALA A 194 -5.13 -24.41 23.37
CA ALA A 194 -5.39 -25.61 24.13
C ALA A 194 -5.57 -26.81 23.18
N GLN A 195 -4.58 -27.70 23.25
CA GLN A 195 -4.66 -29.17 23.19
C GLN A 195 -5.20 -29.85 21.90
N LYS A 196 -4.27 -30.40 21.12
CA LYS A 196 -3.97 -31.86 21.15
C LYS A 196 -2.66 -32.17 20.43
N ALA A 197 -1.84 -32.97 21.09
CA ALA A 197 -0.61 -33.54 20.59
C ALA A 197 -0.89 -34.71 19.62
N GLU A 198 -0.13 -34.83 18.55
CA GLU A 198 0.93 -35.86 18.43
C GLU A 198 1.75 -35.64 17.16
N LYS A 199 3.08 -35.58 17.33
CA LYS A 199 4.10 -35.45 16.27
C LYS A 199 4.63 -36.84 15.93
N GLN A 200 4.76 -37.14 14.64
CA GLN A 200 5.95 -37.81 14.07
C GLN A 200 6.20 -37.18 12.68
N LYS A 201 7.25 -36.35 12.48
CA LYS A 201 8.58 -36.70 11.92
C LYS A 201 8.47 -37.58 10.65
N ALA A 202 9.06 -37.30 9.50
CA ALA A 202 9.96 -36.26 9.00
C ALA A 202 10.10 -36.47 7.48
N LYS A 203 10.30 -35.41 6.68
CA LYS A 203 11.38 -35.31 5.66
C LYS A 203 11.28 -33.99 4.90
N LYS A 204 12.47 -33.39 4.74
CA LYS A 204 12.78 -32.21 3.92
C LYS A 204 12.44 -32.49 2.46
N GLU A 205 11.79 -31.54 1.82
CA GLU A 205 12.09 -31.12 0.44
C GLU A 205 11.55 -29.71 0.21
N GLU A 206 12.22 -29.01 -0.68
CA GLU A 206 12.31 -27.56 -0.91
C GLU A 206 10.98 -26.80 -0.93
N LYS A 207 10.95 -25.61 -0.30
CA LYS A 207 10.02 -24.54 -0.67
C LYS A 207 10.58 -23.14 -0.34
N SER A 208 10.73 -22.41 -1.44
CA SER A 208 10.87 -20.97 -1.68
C SER A 208 10.68 -19.99 -0.53
N GLU A 209 11.61 -19.03 -0.49
CA GLU A 209 11.52 -17.71 0.12
C GLU A 209 10.18 -17.02 -0.21
N ASN A 210 9.44 -16.66 0.84
CA ASN A 210 8.55 -15.49 0.97
C ASN A 210 7.77 -15.60 2.29
N GLU A 211 8.46 -15.50 3.43
CA GLU A 211 7.81 -15.03 4.66
C GLU A 211 7.88 -13.51 4.66
N VAL A 212 6.78 -12.89 4.23
CA VAL A 212 6.52 -11.47 4.50
C VAL A 212 6.35 -11.32 6.01
N ASP A 213 7.14 -10.42 6.60
CA ASP A 213 7.10 -10.06 8.02
C ASP A 213 5.65 -9.73 8.42
N LYS A 214 5.03 -10.56 9.26
CA LYS A 214 3.62 -10.43 9.68
C LYS A 214 3.35 -9.23 10.61
N ASP A 215 4.34 -8.40 10.89
CA ASP A 215 4.26 -7.26 11.83
C ASP A 215 4.01 -5.91 11.12
N GLU A 216 3.93 -5.88 9.79
CA GLU A 216 3.77 -4.63 9.01
C GLU A 216 2.33 -4.20 8.69
N GLY A 217 1.30 -5.03 8.89
CA GLY A 217 -0.10 -4.65 8.62
C GLY A 217 -0.73 -3.72 9.67
N ALA A 218 -1.78 -2.97 9.29
CA ALA A 218 -2.64 -2.19 10.19
C ALA A 218 -4.12 -2.56 9.95
N GLN A 219 -4.98 -2.44 10.98
CA GLN A 219 -6.39 -2.83 10.86
C GLN A 219 -7.23 -1.84 10.04
N SER A 220 -6.76 -0.60 9.91
CA SER A 220 -7.40 0.45 9.13
C SER A 220 -6.37 1.37 8.50
N ILE A 221 -6.79 2.12 7.48
CA ILE A 221 -5.94 3.14 6.84
C ILE A 221 -5.57 4.25 7.82
N GLU A 222 -6.48 4.65 8.70
CA GLU A 222 -6.20 5.68 9.70
C GLU A 222 -5.10 5.24 10.67
N GLU A 223 -5.18 3.99 11.15
CA GLU A 223 -4.13 3.41 11.98
C GLU A 223 -2.79 3.33 11.23
N LEU A 224 -2.81 2.90 9.96
CA LEU A 224 -1.61 2.84 9.13
C LEU A 224 -0.95 4.21 9.03
N MET A 225 -1.73 5.26 8.76
CA MET A 225 -1.22 6.62 8.60
C MET A 225 -0.68 7.18 9.91
N LEU A 226 -1.37 7.00 11.03
CA LEU A 226 -0.96 7.57 12.32
C LEU A 226 0.27 6.88 12.94
N LYS A 227 0.35 5.54 12.83
CA LYS A 227 1.38 4.77 13.56
C LYS A 227 2.62 4.46 12.73
N LYS A 228 2.48 4.30 11.41
CA LYS A 228 3.54 3.75 10.54
C LYS A 228 4.08 4.74 9.52
N THR A 229 3.61 6.00 9.52
CA THR A 229 4.21 7.04 8.68
C THR A 229 5.08 7.97 9.51
N HIS A 230 6.34 8.11 9.10
CA HIS A 230 7.30 9.05 9.69
C HIS A 230 7.47 10.25 8.78
N PHE A 231 6.37 10.90 8.42
CA PHE A 231 6.40 12.12 7.61
C PHE A 231 6.59 13.36 8.47
N HIS A 232 7.12 14.42 7.85
CA HIS A 232 7.31 15.71 8.50
C HIS A 232 6.00 16.36 8.95
N LYS A 233 6.07 17.21 9.98
CA LYS A 233 4.96 18.08 10.35
C LYS A 233 4.84 19.24 9.35
N VAL A 234 3.64 19.80 9.25
CA VAL A 234 3.36 20.96 8.39
C VAL A 234 4.27 22.13 8.78
N GLY A 235 4.99 22.69 7.80
CA GLY A 235 5.97 23.76 8.02
C GLY A 235 7.38 23.28 8.39
N GLU A 236 7.57 21.98 8.62
CA GLU A 236 8.88 21.38 8.93
C GLU A 236 9.54 20.72 7.71
N ASN A 237 9.21 21.19 6.50
CA ASN A 237 9.72 20.64 5.23
C ASN A 237 11.26 20.54 5.22
N TYR A 238 11.92 21.54 5.80
CA TYR A 238 13.38 21.65 5.90
C TYR A 238 14.06 20.51 6.67
N LYS A 239 13.31 19.71 7.46
CA LYS A 239 13.87 18.55 8.19
C LYS A 239 14.00 17.30 7.31
N THR A 240 13.34 17.29 6.16
CA THR A 240 13.26 16.14 5.27
C THR A 240 14.51 15.97 4.42
N ASP A 241 14.80 14.73 4.04
CA ASP A 241 16.03 14.39 3.33
C ASP A 241 16.02 14.94 1.90
N GLY A 242 17.12 15.59 1.52
CA GLY A 242 17.29 16.23 0.21
C GLY A 242 16.61 17.59 0.06
N TYR A 243 15.90 18.10 1.08
CA TYR A 243 15.29 19.43 1.01
C TYR A 243 16.36 20.53 1.03
N VAL A 244 16.27 21.45 0.07
CA VAL A 244 17.24 22.52 -0.13
C VAL A 244 16.77 23.79 0.56
N LEU A 245 17.65 24.41 1.35
CA LEU A 245 17.37 25.67 2.03
C LEU A 245 17.88 26.85 1.18
N THR A 246 16.95 27.68 0.71
CA THR A 246 17.23 28.98 0.11
C THR A 246 17.11 30.09 1.16
N PRO A 247 17.66 31.31 0.91
CA PRO A 247 17.50 32.44 1.83
C PRO A 247 16.04 32.75 2.18
N ASN A 248 15.10 32.51 1.26
CA ASN A 248 13.67 32.79 1.46
C ASN A 248 12.85 31.59 1.96
N THR A 249 13.46 30.42 2.14
CA THR A 249 12.73 29.18 2.50
C THR A 249 11.92 29.33 3.79
N MET A 250 12.49 29.93 4.84
CA MET A 250 11.77 30.09 6.11
C MET A 250 10.60 31.08 6.01
N LEU A 251 10.75 32.12 5.19
CA LEU A 251 9.69 33.08 4.91
C LEU A 251 8.54 32.40 4.15
N LEU A 252 8.88 31.66 3.08
CA LEU A 252 7.93 30.90 2.28
C LEU A 252 7.19 29.83 3.12
N LEU A 253 7.89 29.14 4.03
CA LEU A 253 7.27 28.18 4.94
C LEU A 253 6.30 28.86 5.92
N LYS A 254 6.63 30.05 6.41
CA LYS A 254 5.74 30.83 7.29
C LYS A 254 4.46 31.24 6.55
N GLU A 255 4.58 31.71 5.30
CA GLU A 255 3.44 32.04 4.44
C GLU A 255 2.59 30.82 4.12
N HIS A 256 3.24 29.70 3.79
CA HIS A 256 2.60 28.43 3.54
C HIS A 256 1.79 27.92 4.76
N VAL A 257 2.41 27.89 5.95
CA VAL A 257 1.73 27.45 7.19
C VAL A 257 0.50 28.31 7.47
N LYS A 258 0.60 29.63 7.22
CA LYS A 258 -0.54 30.54 7.31
C LYS A 258 -1.62 30.21 6.28
N ALA A 259 -1.25 29.94 5.03
CA ALA A 259 -2.18 29.62 3.94
C ALA A 259 -2.98 28.34 4.20
N VAL A 260 -2.34 27.31 4.79
CA VAL A 260 -3.00 26.02 5.09
C VAL A 260 -3.55 25.94 6.53
N GLY A 261 -3.35 26.98 7.35
CA GLY A 261 -3.76 26.99 8.75
C GLY A 261 -3.13 25.86 9.58
N GLY A 262 -1.91 25.45 9.24
CA GLY A 262 -1.21 24.33 9.87
C GLY A 262 -1.78 22.93 9.55
N LYS A 263 -2.75 22.81 8.64
CA LYS A 263 -3.38 21.54 8.28
C LYS A 263 -2.57 20.77 7.23
N VAL A 264 -2.68 19.45 7.25
CA VAL A 264 -2.16 18.59 6.19
C VAL A 264 -2.93 18.83 4.90
N VAL A 265 -2.21 18.93 3.77
CA VAL A 265 -2.77 19.08 2.43
C VAL A 265 -2.09 18.08 1.51
N THR A 266 -2.87 17.17 0.94
CA THR A 266 -2.43 16.17 -0.05
C THR A 266 -3.19 16.35 -1.37
N ARG A 267 -2.80 15.58 -2.39
CA ARG A 267 -3.55 15.49 -3.65
C ARG A 267 -3.45 14.12 -4.28
N PHE A 268 -4.55 13.66 -4.85
CA PHE A 268 -4.56 12.53 -5.77
C PHE A 268 -4.70 13.07 -7.20
N PRO A 269 -3.67 12.94 -8.06
CA PRO A 269 -3.69 13.58 -9.36
C PRO A 269 -3.76 12.61 -10.56
N PRO A 270 -4.91 11.97 -10.82
CA PRO A 270 -5.05 11.01 -11.92
C PRO A 270 -5.18 11.69 -13.29
N GLU A 271 -4.67 11.04 -14.34
CA GLU A 271 -4.97 11.42 -15.73
C GLU A 271 -6.44 11.08 -16.08
N PRO A 272 -7.22 12.00 -16.67
CA PRO A 272 -8.63 11.78 -17.01
C PRO A 272 -8.82 11.02 -18.34
N ASN A 273 -7.87 10.16 -18.70
CA ASN A 273 -7.87 9.41 -19.96
C ASN A 273 -7.97 7.90 -19.73
N GLY A 274 -8.01 7.44 -18.49
CA GLY A 274 -7.86 6.04 -18.12
C GLY A 274 -8.88 5.59 -17.10
N ILE A 275 -8.87 4.28 -16.85
CA ILE A 275 -9.72 3.66 -15.82
C ILE A 275 -8.82 3.29 -14.65
N LEU A 276 -9.28 3.65 -13.46
CA LEU A 276 -8.58 3.32 -12.23
C LEU A 276 -8.57 1.81 -12.04
N HIS A 277 -7.47 1.33 -11.48
CA HIS A 277 -7.24 -0.08 -11.16
C HIS A 277 -6.85 -0.24 -9.70
N ILE A 278 -6.74 -1.47 -9.21
CA ILE A 278 -6.42 -1.76 -7.80
C ILE A 278 -5.17 -1.03 -7.27
N GLY A 279 -4.12 -0.86 -8.09
CA GLY A 279 -2.97 -0.02 -7.74
C GLY A 279 -3.34 1.45 -7.40
N HIS A 280 -4.35 2.02 -8.07
CA HIS A 280 -4.88 3.35 -7.74
C HIS A 280 -5.67 3.35 -6.43
N ALA A 281 -6.24 2.22 -5.98
CA ALA A 281 -6.84 2.13 -4.65
C ALA A 281 -5.82 2.44 -3.56
N LYS A 282 -4.57 1.97 -3.72
CA LYS A 282 -3.48 2.29 -2.81
C LYS A 282 -3.17 3.79 -2.84
N ALA A 283 -3.10 4.40 -4.02
CA ALA A 283 -2.86 5.84 -4.16
C ALA A 283 -3.96 6.70 -3.53
N ILE A 284 -5.24 6.33 -3.72
CA ILE A 284 -6.40 7.00 -3.12
C ILE A 284 -6.33 6.87 -1.60
N ASN A 285 -6.21 5.65 -1.09
CA ASN A 285 -6.15 5.39 0.36
C ASN A 285 -4.96 6.09 1.02
N ILE A 286 -3.81 6.18 0.36
CA ILE A 286 -2.64 6.91 0.89
C ILE A 286 -2.91 8.41 0.93
N ASN A 287 -3.29 9.02 -0.19
CA ASN A 287 -3.44 10.48 -0.25
C ASN A 287 -4.63 10.98 0.58
N PHE A 288 -5.80 10.41 0.39
CA PHE A 288 -7.00 10.81 1.14
C PHE A 288 -6.97 10.32 2.59
N GLY A 289 -6.49 9.10 2.82
CA GLY A 289 -6.40 8.53 4.16
C GLY A 289 -5.40 9.29 5.03
N TYR A 290 -4.25 9.71 4.50
CA TYR A 290 -3.29 10.53 5.25
C TYR A 290 -3.88 11.89 5.63
N ALA A 291 -4.53 12.58 4.69
CA ALA A 291 -5.23 13.82 5.02
C ALA A 291 -6.31 13.62 6.08
N LYS A 292 -7.16 12.59 5.93
CA LYS A 292 -8.25 12.29 6.87
C LYS A 292 -7.72 12.00 8.29
N ALA A 293 -6.70 11.14 8.40
CA ALA A 293 -6.10 10.75 9.67
C ALA A 293 -5.48 11.92 10.45
N HIS A 294 -5.03 12.96 9.75
CA HIS A 294 -4.40 14.14 10.35
C HIS A 294 -5.31 15.38 10.34
N GLY A 295 -6.63 15.24 10.13
CA GLY A 295 -7.58 16.37 10.12
C GLY A 295 -7.32 17.39 8.99
N GLY A 296 -6.66 16.95 7.92
CA GLY A 296 -6.30 17.73 6.75
C GLY A 296 -7.31 17.65 5.61
N ILE A 297 -6.85 18.06 4.43
CA ILE A 297 -7.64 18.10 3.18
C ILE A 297 -6.87 17.42 2.05
N CYS A 298 -7.61 16.83 1.09
CA CYS A 298 -7.03 16.22 -0.10
C CYS A 298 -7.74 16.76 -1.36
N TYR A 299 -6.95 17.24 -2.31
CA TYR A 299 -7.42 17.63 -3.63
C TYR A 299 -7.58 16.39 -4.54
N LEU A 300 -8.63 16.38 -5.35
CA LEU A 300 -8.69 15.55 -6.56
C LEU A 300 -8.30 16.44 -7.74
N ARG A 301 -7.05 16.33 -8.19
CA ARG A 301 -6.53 17.19 -9.27
C ARG A 301 -6.42 16.40 -10.57
N PHE A 302 -7.30 16.62 -11.52
CA PHE A 302 -7.16 15.95 -12.81
C PHE A 302 -5.92 16.46 -13.54
N ASP A 303 -5.05 15.53 -13.93
CA ASP A 303 -3.89 15.83 -14.76
C ASP A 303 -4.30 15.87 -16.23
N ASP A 304 -4.83 17.02 -16.63
CA ASP A 304 -5.24 17.33 -17.99
C ASP A 304 -4.18 18.14 -18.76
N THR A 305 -2.89 17.95 -18.44
CA THR A 305 -1.81 18.61 -19.17
C THR A 305 -1.73 18.21 -20.63
N ASN A 306 -2.20 17.00 -20.97
CA ASN A 306 -2.22 16.50 -22.33
C ASN A 306 -3.57 16.80 -23.00
N PRO A 307 -3.61 17.67 -24.02
CA PRO A 307 -4.86 18.00 -24.74
C PRO A 307 -5.50 16.82 -25.51
N GLU A 308 -4.82 15.68 -25.63
CA GLU A 308 -5.34 14.51 -26.35
C GLU A 308 -6.22 13.59 -25.48
N LYS A 309 -7.40 13.25 -26.01
CA LYS A 309 -8.21 12.07 -25.60
C LYS A 309 -8.75 12.09 -24.17
N GLU A 310 -9.35 13.21 -23.78
CA GLU A 310 -10.12 13.30 -22.55
C GLU A 310 -11.61 13.14 -22.84
N GLU A 311 -12.27 12.21 -22.15
CA GLU A 311 -13.70 11.98 -22.27
C GLU A 311 -14.34 12.22 -20.89
N GLU A 312 -15.43 12.99 -20.85
CA GLU A 312 -16.15 13.35 -19.62
C GLU A 312 -16.52 12.13 -18.75
N LYS A 313 -16.76 10.97 -19.40
CA LYS A 313 -17.03 9.70 -18.73
C LYS A 313 -15.92 9.26 -17.77
N PHE A 314 -14.64 9.55 -18.07
CA PHE A 314 -13.52 9.17 -17.22
C PHE A 314 -13.42 10.07 -15.99
N PHE A 315 -13.69 11.37 -16.13
CA PHE A 315 -13.76 12.29 -14.98
C PHE A 315 -14.82 11.83 -13.97
N LYS A 316 -16.02 11.51 -14.47
CA LYS A 316 -17.10 10.99 -13.63
C LYS A 316 -16.71 9.64 -13.01
N GLY A 317 -16.21 8.70 -13.82
CA GLY A 317 -15.79 7.39 -13.33
C GLY A 317 -14.71 7.44 -12.25
N ILE A 318 -13.72 8.32 -12.38
CA ILE A 318 -12.68 8.54 -11.37
C ILE A 318 -13.29 9.09 -10.09
N THR A 319 -14.16 10.10 -10.20
CA THR A 319 -14.83 10.72 -9.04
C THR A 319 -15.70 9.69 -8.31
N ASP A 320 -16.50 8.94 -9.06
CA ASP A 320 -17.37 7.87 -8.53
C ASP A 320 -16.55 6.81 -7.78
N MET A 321 -15.33 6.48 -8.22
CA MET A 321 -14.46 5.52 -7.53
C MET A 321 -13.82 6.08 -6.26
N VAL A 322 -13.46 7.37 -6.24
CA VAL A 322 -12.97 8.05 -5.03
C VAL A 322 -14.07 8.06 -3.97
N GLU A 323 -15.28 8.45 -4.35
CA GLU A 323 -16.45 8.46 -3.47
C GLU A 323 -16.85 7.06 -3.02
N TRP A 324 -16.82 6.08 -3.93
CA TRP A 324 -17.12 4.69 -3.62
C TRP A 324 -16.16 4.11 -2.57
N LEU A 325 -14.87 4.46 -2.60
CA LEU A 325 -13.90 4.08 -1.57
C LEU A 325 -14.08 4.81 -0.23
N GLY A 326 -15.09 5.68 -0.10
CA GLY A 326 -15.44 6.37 1.14
C GLY A 326 -14.70 7.69 1.37
N TYR A 327 -14.12 8.27 0.32
CA TYR A 327 -13.41 9.54 0.39
C TYR A 327 -14.14 10.64 -0.36
N LYS A 328 -14.07 11.87 0.17
CA LYS A 328 -14.63 13.05 -0.49
C LYS A 328 -13.50 14.05 -0.78
N PRO A 329 -13.33 14.51 -2.03
CA PRO A 329 -12.38 15.57 -2.33
C PRO A 329 -12.78 16.87 -1.64
N TYR A 330 -11.80 17.56 -1.07
CA TYR A 330 -11.99 18.92 -0.55
C TYR A 330 -12.37 19.86 -1.70
N ARG A 331 -11.66 19.73 -2.81
CA ARG A 331 -11.92 20.45 -4.06
C ARG A 331 -11.45 19.60 -5.23
N ILE A 332 -12.19 19.69 -6.33
CA ILE A 332 -11.78 19.15 -7.62
C ILE A 332 -11.11 20.29 -8.41
N THR A 333 -9.88 20.08 -8.84
CA THR A 333 -9.08 21.03 -9.62
C THR A 333 -8.52 20.36 -10.87
N HIS A 334 -8.01 21.16 -11.80
CA HIS A 334 -7.39 20.67 -13.03
C HIS A 334 -6.02 21.32 -13.19
N SER A 335 -5.05 20.59 -13.72
CA SER A 335 -3.75 21.16 -14.09
C SER A 335 -3.92 22.35 -15.06
N SER A 336 -4.91 22.27 -15.96
CA SER A 336 -5.24 23.33 -16.92
C SER A 336 -5.80 24.62 -16.29
N ASP A 337 -6.33 24.56 -15.06
CA ASP A 337 -6.73 25.75 -14.30
C ASP A 337 -5.51 26.65 -14.02
N TYR A 338 -4.29 26.10 -14.10
CA TYR A 338 -3.04 26.77 -13.77
C TYR A 338 -2.16 27.13 -14.98
N PHE A 339 -2.59 26.88 -16.23
CA PHE A 339 -1.76 27.14 -17.42
C PHE A 339 -1.25 28.58 -17.52
N ASP A 340 -2.07 29.58 -17.16
CA ASP A 340 -1.63 30.98 -17.13
C ASP A 340 -0.45 31.20 -16.19
N GLN A 341 -0.51 30.64 -14.98
CA GLN A 341 0.55 30.79 -13.98
C GLN A 341 1.80 29.99 -14.35
N LEU A 342 1.62 28.77 -14.87
CA LEU A 342 2.70 27.92 -15.37
C LEU A 342 3.45 28.60 -16.51
N TYR A 343 2.75 29.28 -17.43
CA TYR A 343 3.37 30.03 -18.52
C TYR A 343 4.15 31.24 -17.98
N LYS A 344 3.58 32.00 -17.03
CA LYS A 344 4.29 33.11 -16.38
C LYS A 344 5.57 32.66 -15.70
N TRP A 345 5.55 31.53 -15.00
CA TRP A 345 6.75 30.97 -14.38
C TRP A 345 7.77 30.47 -15.39
N ALA A 346 7.34 29.88 -16.51
CA ALA A 346 8.25 29.56 -17.60
C ALA A 346 8.98 30.79 -18.14
N VAL A 347 8.29 31.92 -18.30
CA VAL A 347 8.90 33.20 -18.69
C VAL A 347 9.90 33.70 -17.63
N VAL A 348 9.60 33.57 -16.34
CA VAL A 348 10.53 33.92 -15.26
C VAL A 348 11.81 33.08 -15.33
N LEU A 349 11.70 31.77 -15.59
CA LEU A 349 12.87 30.91 -15.75
C LEU A 349 13.74 31.32 -16.92
N ILE A 350 13.15 31.69 -18.06
CA ILE A 350 13.90 32.22 -19.21
C ILE A 350 14.64 33.50 -18.81
N LYS A 351 13.96 34.44 -18.14
CA LYS A 351 14.57 35.70 -17.65
C LYS A 351 15.73 35.48 -16.67
N LYS A 352 15.67 34.42 -15.87
CA LYS A 352 16.74 34.00 -14.96
C LYS A 352 17.86 33.22 -15.66
N ASN A 353 17.79 33.04 -16.99
CA ASN A 353 18.69 32.19 -17.78
C ASN A 353 18.70 30.72 -17.29
N LEU A 354 17.55 30.24 -16.80
CA LEU A 354 17.34 28.87 -16.31
C LEU A 354 16.46 28.03 -17.25
N ALA A 355 16.02 28.61 -18.36
CA ALA A 355 15.33 27.90 -19.43
C ALA A 355 15.62 28.57 -20.79
N TYR A 356 15.56 27.79 -21.86
CA TYR A 356 15.81 28.26 -23.23
C TYR A 356 14.95 27.50 -24.24
N VAL A 357 14.69 28.13 -25.39
CA VAL A 357 13.98 27.46 -26.50
C VAL A 357 14.97 26.61 -27.30
N CYS A 358 14.56 25.42 -27.71
CA CYS A 358 15.40 24.44 -28.38
C CYS A 358 14.70 23.91 -29.64
N HIS A 359 15.46 23.69 -30.71
CA HIS A 359 14.98 23.12 -31.98
C HIS A 359 15.54 21.72 -32.26
N GLN A 360 16.14 21.06 -31.26
CA GLN A 360 16.54 19.67 -31.42
C GLN A 360 15.31 18.80 -31.60
N LYS A 361 15.41 17.82 -32.49
CA LYS A 361 14.36 16.82 -32.67
C LYS A 361 14.37 15.80 -31.54
N VAL A 362 13.28 15.06 -31.39
CA VAL A 362 13.12 14.09 -30.30
C VAL A 362 14.19 12.99 -30.36
N GLU A 363 14.61 12.60 -31.57
CA GLU A 363 15.64 11.60 -31.84
C GLU A 363 17.02 12.08 -31.38
N GLU A 364 17.31 13.38 -31.46
CA GLU A 364 18.57 13.98 -31.03
C GLU A 364 18.64 14.18 -29.51
N MET A 365 17.49 14.16 -28.85
CA MET A 365 17.35 14.30 -27.39
C MET A 365 17.27 12.95 -26.66
N ARG A 366 17.24 11.81 -27.37
CA ARG A 366 17.09 10.46 -26.81
C ARG A 366 18.24 9.57 -27.27
N GLY A 367 18.89 8.83 -26.36
CA GLY A 367 19.96 7.88 -26.68
C GLY A 367 21.05 7.82 -25.61
N ILE A 368 22.09 7.02 -25.86
CA ILE A 368 23.27 6.88 -24.97
C ILE A 368 24.22 8.08 -25.14
N ASP A 369 24.21 8.73 -26.30
CA ASP A 369 25.07 9.88 -26.64
C ASP A 369 24.23 11.15 -26.89
N VAL A 370 23.67 11.72 -25.82
CA VAL A 370 22.85 12.93 -25.90
C VAL A 370 23.75 14.15 -26.12
N LYS A 371 23.78 14.68 -27.34
CA LYS A 371 24.55 15.88 -27.66
C LYS A 371 23.96 17.11 -26.95
N PRO A 372 24.79 17.98 -26.34
CA PRO A 372 24.34 19.25 -25.78
C PRO A 372 23.59 20.05 -26.83
N SER A 373 22.54 20.77 -26.40
CA SER A 373 21.77 21.55 -27.34
C SER A 373 22.62 22.69 -27.92
N PRO A 374 22.71 22.85 -29.26
CA PRO A 374 23.37 24.00 -29.89
C PRO A 374 22.78 25.34 -29.44
N TRP A 375 21.56 25.30 -28.91
CA TRP A 375 20.76 26.45 -28.53
C TRP A 375 20.75 26.73 -27.03
N ARG A 376 21.50 25.96 -26.24
CA ARG A 376 21.53 26.07 -24.77
C ARG A 376 21.97 27.44 -24.26
N ASP A 377 22.87 28.09 -25.00
CA ASP A 377 23.48 29.36 -24.63
C ASP A 377 23.00 30.53 -25.49
N ARG A 378 21.85 30.38 -26.17
CA ARG A 378 21.22 31.49 -26.88
C ARG A 378 20.87 32.64 -25.92
N PRO A 379 20.85 33.90 -26.39
CA PRO A 379 20.44 35.04 -25.58
C PRO A 379 19.05 34.89 -24.95
N ILE A 380 18.85 35.53 -23.80
CA ILE A 380 17.59 35.50 -23.04
C ILE A 380 16.46 36.10 -23.88
N GLU A 381 16.73 37.22 -24.55
CA GLU A 381 15.79 37.95 -25.39
C GLU A 381 15.31 37.10 -26.57
N GLU A 382 16.21 36.32 -27.16
CA GLU A 382 15.89 35.40 -28.25
C GLU A 382 14.97 34.27 -27.76
N SER A 383 15.27 33.67 -26.60
CA SER A 383 14.40 32.65 -26.00
C SER A 383 13.01 33.20 -25.65
N LEU A 384 12.92 34.42 -25.12
CA LEU A 384 11.64 35.07 -24.83
C LEU A 384 10.81 35.30 -26.09
N PHE A 385 11.45 35.84 -27.14
CA PHE A 385 10.81 36.06 -28.43
C PHE A 385 10.29 34.76 -29.01
N LEU A 386 11.13 33.72 -29.06
CA LEU A 386 10.75 32.43 -29.65
C LEU A 386 9.69 31.69 -28.83
N PHE A 387 9.72 31.78 -27.50
CA PHE A 387 8.70 31.13 -26.67
C PHE A 387 7.32 31.78 -26.84
N GLU A 388 7.26 33.11 -27.00
CA GLU A 388 6.01 33.79 -27.36
C GLU A 388 5.55 33.40 -28.77
N LYS A 389 6.48 33.25 -29.73
CA LYS A 389 6.16 32.74 -31.08
C LYS A 389 5.64 31.31 -31.07
N MET A 390 6.15 30.44 -30.18
CA MET A 390 5.58 29.11 -29.95
C MET A 390 4.14 29.21 -29.44
N ARG A 391 3.86 30.09 -28.47
CA ARG A 391 2.50 30.33 -27.94
C ARG A 391 1.54 30.89 -28.99
N GLN A 392 2.04 31.69 -29.93
CA GLN A 392 1.26 32.25 -31.04
C GLN A 392 1.01 31.25 -32.18
N GLY A 393 1.50 30.01 -32.08
CA GLY A 393 1.29 28.99 -33.10
C GLY A 393 2.12 29.18 -34.37
N MET A 394 3.31 29.79 -34.26
CA MET A 394 4.18 30.06 -35.42
C MET A 394 5.17 28.93 -35.75
N PHE A 395 5.06 27.79 -35.07
CA PHE A 395 5.94 26.62 -35.23
C PHE A 395 5.14 25.33 -35.32
N GLU A 396 5.54 24.39 -36.17
CA GLU A 396 4.91 23.07 -36.22
C GLU A 396 5.14 22.25 -34.94
N GLU A 397 4.33 21.20 -34.73
CA GLU A 397 4.54 20.28 -33.61
C GLU A 397 5.94 19.66 -33.67
N GLY A 398 6.65 19.70 -32.53
CA GLY A 398 8.02 19.18 -32.44
C GLY A 398 9.11 20.07 -33.05
N ALA A 399 8.77 21.17 -33.75
CA ALA A 399 9.75 22.10 -34.32
C ALA A 399 10.46 22.96 -33.27
N ALA A 400 9.85 23.15 -32.09
CA ALA A 400 10.46 23.85 -30.97
C ALA A 400 9.97 23.30 -29.62
N THR A 401 10.83 23.36 -28.61
CA THR A 401 10.52 23.02 -27.22
C THR A 401 11.11 24.05 -26.27
N LEU A 402 10.47 24.27 -25.12
CA LEU A 402 11.12 24.98 -24.01
C LEU A 402 11.82 23.94 -23.13
N ARG A 403 13.11 24.13 -22.83
CA ARG A 403 13.90 23.25 -21.98
C ARG A 403 14.42 23.99 -20.77
N LEU A 404 14.46 23.31 -19.63
CA LEU A 404 15.15 23.79 -18.43
C LEU A 404 16.66 23.72 -18.66
N LYS A 405 17.44 24.61 -18.05
CA LYS A 405 18.89 24.68 -18.20
C LYS A 405 19.58 24.06 -16.97
N ILE A 406 19.57 22.73 -16.89
CA ILE A 406 20.08 21.96 -15.75
C ILE A 406 20.50 20.55 -16.16
N VAL A 407 21.50 19.98 -15.48
CA VAL A 407 21.76 18.54 -15.48
C VAL A 407 21.21 17.94 -14.17
N LEU A 408 20.25 17.03 -14.28
CA LEU A 408 19.68 16.34 -13.12
C LEU A 408 20.67 15.30 -12.54
N GLU A 409 20.44 14.87 -11.30
CA GLU A 409 21.31 13.89 -10.62
C GLU A 409 21.45 12.56 -11.38
N GLU A 410 20.41 12.16 -12.10
CA GLU A 410 20.36 10.97 -12.97
C GLU A 410 21.13 11.15 -14.30
N GLY A 411 21.77 12.31 -14.51
CA GLY A 411 22.51 12.65 -15.73
C GLY A 411 21.64 13.18 -16.87
N LYS A 412 20.32 13.25 -16.70
CA LYS A 412 19.40 13.80 -17.70
C LYS A 412 19.66 15.30 -17.88
N VAL A 413 20.06 15.69 -19.09
CA VAL A 413 20.39 17.07 -19.45
C VAL A 413 19.18 17.80 -20.00
N ASP A 414 18.92 18.99 -19.45
CA ASP A 414 17.98 20.00 -19.89
C ASP A 414 16.58 19.42 -20.19
N PRO A 415 15.82 18.99 -19.16
CA PRO A 415 14.50 18.38 -19.37
C PRO A 415 13.51 19.37 -20.04
N VAL A 416 12.62 18.83 -20.87
CA VAL A 416 11.61 19.62 -21.59
C VAL A 416 10.52 20.10 -20.62
N ALA A 417 10.26 21.41 -20.62
CA ALA A 417 9.22 22.08 -19.86
C ALA A 417 7.93 22.28 -20.68
N TYR A 418 8.03 22.65 -21.97
CA TYR A 418 6.86 22.85 -22.86
C TYR A 418 7.05 22.20 -24.22
N ARG A 419 5.93 21.74 -24.79
CA ARG A 419 5.81 21.20 -26.16
C ARG A 419 4.68 21.88 -26.92
N ILE A 420 4.81 21.96 -28.24
CA ILE A 420 3.75 22.43 -29.12
C ILE A 420 2.80 21.27 -29.43
N LYS A 421 1.49 21.51 -29.28
CA LYS A 421 0.41 20.64 -29.76
C LYS A 421 -0.75 21.49 -30.24
N TYR A 422 -1.34 21.17 -31.39
CA TYR A 422 -2.47 21.91 -31.97
C TYR A 422 -3.82 21.24 -31.75
N CYS A 423 -3.85 20.06 -31.11
CA CYS A 423 -5.11 19.44 -30.74
C CYS A 423 -5.86 20.29 -29.71
N LYS A 424 -7.18 20.40 -29.90
CA LYS A 424 -8.08 21.17 -29.04
C LYS A 424 -8.09 20.56 -27.63
N HIS A 425 -7.79 21.37 -26.62
CA HIS A 425 -7.89 20.95 -25.23
C HIS A 425 -9.36 20.90 -24.79
N HIS A 426 -9.74 19.88 -24.01
CA HIS A 426 -11.13 19.66 -23.58
C HIS A 426 -11.72 20.87 -22.83
N ARG A 427 -10.99 21.41 -21.85
CA ARG A 427 -11.41 22.59 -21.06
C ARG A 427 -11.04 23.95 -21.67
N THR A 428 -9.78 24.15 -22.07
CA THR A 428 -9.27 25.47 -22.52
C THR A 428 -9.44 25.72 -24.02
N GLY A 429 -10.00 24.77 -24.77
CA GLY A 429 -10.24 24.89 -26.21
C GLY A 429 -8.95 25.11 -26.99
N ASN A 430 -8.95 26.13 -27.85
CA ASN A 430 -7.82 26.52 -28.70
C ASN A 430 -7.04 27.71 -28.12
N ARG A 431 -7.24 28.05 -26.84
CA ARG A 431 -6.53 29.19 -26.20
C ARG A 431 -5.02 28.96 -26.12
N TRP A 432 -4.60 27.69 -26.07
CA TRP A 432 -3.22 27.28 -25.97
C TRP A 432 -2.88 26.33 -27.12
N CYS A 433 -1.68 26.47 -27.67
CA CYS A 433 -1.06 25.49 -28.57
C CYS A 433 0.32 25.02 -28.06
N ILE A 434 0.68 25.47 -26.85
CA ILE A 434 1.83 24.99 -26.09
C ILE A 434 1.35 24.46 -24.76
N TYR A 435 1.86 23.31 -24.36
CA TYR A 435 1.44 22.63 -23.14
C TYR A 435 2.65 22.28 -22.28
N PRO A 436 2.57 22.51 -20.95
CA PRO A 436 3.62 22.14 -20.04
C PRO A 436 3.72 20.60 -19.94
N THR A 437 4.91 20.10 -19.63
CA THR A 437 5.12 18.66 -19.39
C THR A 437 4.69 18.28 -17.97
N TYR A 438 4.51 16.98 -17.73
CA TYR A 438 4.18 16.42 -16.42
C TYR A 438 5.14 16.91 -15.32
N ASP A 439 6.46 16.82 -15.57
CA ASP A 439 7.49 17.18 -14.58
C ASP A 439 7.46 18.66 -14.22
N PHE A 440 7.17 19.53 -15.20
CA PHE A 440 7.02 20.96 -14.97
C PHE A 440 5.73 21.29 -14.23
N THR A 441 4.65 20.58 -14.55
CA THR A 441 3.31 20.92 -14.05
C THR A 441 3.09 20.49 -12.61
N HIS A 442 3.32 19.22 -12.28
CA HIS A 442 2.87 18.69 -10.98
C HIS A 442 3.57 19.34 -9.79
N CYS A 443 4.88 19.60 -9.90
CA CYS A 443 5.60 20.28 -8.82
C CYS A 443 5.13 21.72 -8.60
N LEU A 444 4.85 22.45 -9.68
CA LEU A 444 4.40 23.82 -9.64
C LEU A 444 2.95 23.94 -9.20
N CYS A 445 2.07 23.04 -9.66
CA CYS A 445 0.70 22.94 -9.17
C CYS A 445 0.67 22.59 -7.67
N ASP A 446 1.55 21.71 -7.20
CA ASP A 446 1.66 21.39 -5.78
C ASP A 446 2.08 22.61 -4.94
N SER A 447 2.96 23.46 -5.47
CA SER A 447 3.30 24.74 -4.85
C SER A 447 2.10 25.69 -4.80
N ILE A 448 1.37 25.84 -5.91
CA ILE A 448 0.16 26.70 -6.01
C ILE A 448 -0.90 26.27 -5.00
N GLU A 449 -1.17 24.97 -4.91
CA GLU A 449 -2.20 24.40 -4.03
C GLU A 449 -1.72 24.25 -2.57
N ASN A 450 -0.49 24.69 -2.25
CA ASN A 450 0.13 24.57 -0.93
C ASN A 450 0.09 23.12 -0.40
N ILE A 451 0.41 22.15 -1.25
CA ILE A 451 0.49 20.75 -0.88
C ILE A 451 1.61 20.56 0.15
N THR A 452 1.28 19.99 1.31
CA THR A 452 2.28 19.70 2.35
C THR A 452 2.97 18.36 2.06
N HIS A 453 2.20 17.37 1.63
CA HIS A 453 2.68 16.01 1.36
C HIS A 453 2.34 15.60 -0.07
N SER A 454 3.31 15.72 -0.97
CA SER A 454 3.20 15.22 -2.34
C SER A 454 3.54 13.72 -2.36
N LEU A 455 2.52 12.87 -2.19
CA LEU A 455 2.69 11.41 -2.14
C LEU A 455 2.56 10.82 -3.55
N CYS A 456 3.60 10.15 -4.04
CA CYS A 456 3.62 9.52 -5.36
C CYS A 456 4.23 8.11 -5.32
N THR A 457 4.19 7.39 -6.43
CA THR A 457 4.83 6.06 -6.49
C THR A 457 6.33 6.17 -6.74
N LYS A 458 7.09 5.14 -6.38
CA LYS A 458 8.57 5.09 -6.48
C LYS A 458 9.13 5.31 -7.89
N GLU A 459 8.35 5.06 -8.93
CA GLU A 459 8.75 5.32 -10.32
C GLU A 459 9.08 6.80 -10.58
N PHE A 460 8.64 7.70 -9.70
CA PHE A 460 8.92 9.15 -9.77
C PHE A 460 10.04 9.62 -8.84
N GLN A 461 10.71 8.71 -8.12
CA GLN A 461 11.77 9.05 -7.16
C GLN A 461 12.93 9.82 -7.81
N SER A 462 13.34 9.38 -9.01
CA SER A 462 14.47 10.01 -9.72
C SER A 462 14.16 11.46 -10.13
N ARG A 463 12.86 11.82 -10.19
CA ARG A 463 12.38 13.16 -10.55
C ARG A 463 12.36 14.13 -9.37
N ARG A 464 12.61 13.67 -8.14
CA ARG A 464 12.60 14.52 -6.93
C ARG A 464 13.63 15.66 -7.00
N SER A 465 14.79 15.39 -7.58
CA SER A 465 15.82 16.42 -7.81
C SER A 465 15.29 17.55 -8.70
N SER A 466 14.59 17.20 -9.79
CA SER A 466 13.96 18.18 -10.68
C SER A 466 12.81 18.94 -10.01
N TYR A 467 12.07 18.27 -9.13
CA TYR A 467 10.96 18.83 -8.36
C TYR A 467 11.43 19.97 -7.45
N TYR A 468 12.44 19.71 -6.61
CA TYR A 468 12.99 20.72 -5.69
C TYR A 468 13.71 21.83 -6.47
N TRP A 469 14.47 21.48 -7.50
CA TRP A 469 15.17 22.49 -8.30
C TRP A 469 14.20 23.51 -8.89
N LEU A 470 13.06 23.06 -9.44
CA LEU A 470 12.12 23.95 -10.12
C LEU A 470 11.46 24.95 -9.17
N CYS A 471 11.06 24.52 -7.97
CA CYS A 471 10.50 25.41 -6.94
C CYS A 471 11.56 26.42 -6.46
N ASN A 472 12.78 25.97 -6.19
CA ASN A 472 13.87 26.83 -5.71
C ASN A 472 14.35 27.82 -6.78
N ALA A 473 14.38 27.41 -8.06
CA ALA A 473 14.73 28.28 -9.18
C ALA A 473 13.75 29.46 -9.33
N LEU A 474 12.47 29.21 -9.07
CA LEU A 474 11.43 30.22 -9.08
C LEU A 474 11.32 31.01 -7.78
N ASP A 475 11.94 30.51 -6.70
CA ASP A 475 11.87 31.06 -5.35
C ASP A 475 10.43 31.10 -4.81
N ILE A 476 9.75 29.97 -4.93
CA ILE A 476 8.39 29.73 -4.44
C ILE A 476 8.37 28.63 -3.38
N TYR A 477 7.23 28.46 -2.69
CA TYR A 477 7.05 27.37 -1.74
C TYR A 477 7.38 26.02 -2.39
N CYS A 478 8.19 25.21 -1.71
CA CYS A 478 8.58 23.88 -2.18
C CYS A 478 7.90 22.79 -1.33
N PRO A 479 6.91 22.07 -1.88
CA PRO A 479 6.33 20.89 -1.23
C PRO A 479 7.37 19.80 -0.98
N VAL A 480 7.10 18.90 -0.03
CA VAL A 480 7.90 17.69 0.14
C VAL A 480 7.29 16.54 -0.66
N GLN A 481 8.12 15.91 -1.50
CA GLN A 481 7.76 14.70 -2.23
C GLN A 481 8.15 13.46 -1.44
N TRP A 482 7.18 12.56 -1.23
CA TRP A 482 7.40 11.25 -0.66
C TRP A 482 6.96 10.18 -1.65
N GLU A 483 7.77 9.15 -1.78
CA GLU A 483 7.45 8.02 -2.64
C GLU A 483 6.92 6.83 -1.84
N TYR A 484 6.17 5.95 -2.51
CA TYR A 484 5.79 4.64 -1.98
C TYR A 484 5.78 3.58 -3.08
N GLY A 485 5.89 2.32 -2.67
CA GLY A 485 5.87 1.17 -3.55
C GLY A 485 4.51 1.00 -4.24
N ARG A 486 4.54 0.90 -5.57
CA ARG A 486 3.36 0.59 -6.38
C ARG A 486 2.81 -0.79 -6.02
N LEU A 487 1.49 -0.90 -5.97
CA LEU A 487 0.76 -2.15 -5.84
C LEU A 487 0.44 -2.72 -7.23
N ASN A 488 0.93 -3.93 -7.49
CA ASN A 488 0.61 -4.73 -8.66
C ASN A 488 -0.01 -6.07 -8.24
N MET A 489 -0.89 -6.62 -9.07
CA MET A 489 -1.51 -7.93 -8.84
C MET A 489 -0.99 -8.94 -9.85
N TYR A 490 -0.64 -10.13 -9.39
CA TYR A 490 -0.40 -11.26 -10.28
C TYR A 490 -1.69 -11.66 -11.03
N TYR A 491 -1.54 -12.38 -12.13
CA TYR A 491 -2.63 -12.84 -13.00
C TYR A 491 -3.51 -11.69 -13.51
N SER A 492 -2.90 -10.52 -13.75
CA SER A 492 -3.63 -9.33 -14.18
C SER A 492 -2.84 -8.51 -15.19
N VAL A 493 -3.58 -7.79 -16.03
CA VAL A 493 -3.03 -6.72 -16.87
C VAL A 493 -3.85 -5.46 -16.60
N VAL A 494 -3.17 -4.33 -16.35
CA VAL A 494 -3.83 -3.08 -15.93
C VAL A 494 -3.65 -1.92 -16.90
N SER A 495 -2.89 -2.12 -17.98
CA SER A 495 -2.66 -1.05 -18.96
C SER A 495 -3.85 -0.88 -19.91
N LYS A 496 -4.20 0.39 -20.20
CA LYS A 496 -5.32 0.75 -21.09
C LYS A 496 -5.25 0.04 -22.43
N ARG A 497 -4.07 0.04 -23.07
CA ARG A 497 -3.87 -0.62 -24.37
C ARG A 497 -4.17 -2.12 -24.32
N ARG A 498 -3.79 -2.81 -23.25
CA ARG A 498 -3.95 -4.26 -23.12
C ARG A 498 -5.40 -4.65 -22.81
N ILE A 499 -6.06 -3.94 -21.90
CA ILE A 499 -7.48 -4.18 -21.62
C ILE A 499 -8.33 -3.89 -22.87
N LYS A 500 -8.03 -2.82 -23.62
CA LYS A 500 -8.71 -2.55 -24.89
C LYS A 500 -8.57 -3.73 -25.87
N ALA A 501 -7.39 -4.34 -25.97
CA ALA A 501 -7.19 -5.51 -26.81
C ALA A 501 -8.00 -6.73 -26.34
N LEU A 502 -8.16 -6.95 -25.04
CA LEU A 502 -9.03 -8.01 -24.49
C LEU A 502 -10.50 -7.78 -24.88
N ILE A 503 -10.98 -6.53 -24.83
CA ILE A 503 -12.34 -6.15 -25.22
C ILE A 503 -12.55 -6.32 -26.74
N GLU A 504 -11.60 -5.83 -27.56
CA GLU A 504 -11.65 -5.97 -29.02
C GLU A 504 -11.68 -7.44 -29.47
N LYS A 505 -10.96 -8.31 -28.74
CA LYS A 505 -10.97 -9.76 -28.95
C LYS A 505 -12.15 -10.49 -28.29
N LYS A 506 -13.05 -9.75 -27.63
CA LYS A 506 -14.22 -10.26 -26.91
C LYS A 506 -13.90 -11.32 -25.84
N ILE A 507 -12.67 -11.28 -25.30
CA ILE A 507 -12.26 -12.15 -24.18
C ILE A 507 -12.95 -11.66 -22.89
N VAL A 508 -13.06 -10.34 -22.75
CA VAL A 508 -13.81 -9.67 -21.68
C VAL A 508 -14.91 -8.79 -22.26
N SER A 509 -15.98 -8.61 -21.51
CA SER A 509 -17.18 -7.89 -21.94
C SER A 509 -16.94 -6.39 -22.11
N ASP A 510 -16.36 -5.75 -21.10
CA ASP A 510 -16.01 -4.32 -21.09
C ASP A 510 -14.94 -4.06 -20.01
N TRP A 511 -14.59 -2.79 -19.79
CA TRP A 511 -13.65 -2.35 -18.76
C TRP A 511 -14.05 -2.68 -17.32
N ASP A 512 -15.33 -2.97 -17.09
CA ASP A 512 -15.85 -3.36 -15.80
C ASP A 512 -16.17 -4.86 -15.69
N ASP A 513 -15.69 -5.68 -16.64
CA ASP A 513 -15.78 -7.15 -16.56
C ASP A 513 -15.19 -7.65 -15.22
N PRO A 514 -15.95 -8.39 -14.38
CA PRO A 514 -15.53 -8.81 -13.04
C PRO A 514 -14.20 -9.59 -12.94
N ARG A 515 -13.66 -10.09 -14.06
CA ARG A 515 -12.35 -10.75 -14.09
C ARG A 515 -11.17 -9.78 -14.15
N LEU A 516 -11.41 -8.51 -14.46
CA LEU A 516 -10.40 -7.46 -14.48
C LEU A 516 -10.17 -6.89 -13.08
N PHE A 517 -9.00 -6.27 -12.89
CA PHE A 517 -8.61 -5.57 -11.65
C PHE A 517 -8.74 -4.04 -11.77
N THR A 518 -9.62 -3.57 -12.65
CA THR A 518 -10.08 -2.18 -12.63
C THR A 518 -10.97 -1.96 -11.41
N LEU A 519 -11.00 -0.76 -10.82
CA LEU A 519 -11.85 -0.50 -9.64
C LEU A 519 -13.33 -0.67 -9.97
N THR A 520 -13.74 -0.29 -11.17
CA THR A 520 -15.10 -0.50 -11.68
C THR A 520 -15.44 -1.98 -11.81
N ALA A 521 -14.50 -2.82 -12.28
CA ALA A 521 -14.67 -4.26 -12.33
C ALA A 521 -14.78 -4.88 -10.93
N LEU A 522 -13.91 -4.48 -9.99
CA LEU A 522 -13.96 -5.01 -8.62
C LEU A 522 -15.27 -4.62 -7.91
N ARG A 523 -15.77 -3.39 -8.15
CA ARG A 523 -17.10 -2.96 -7.70
C ARG A 523 -18.20 -3.83 -8.31
N ARG A 524 -18.17 -4.07 -9.64
CA ARG A 524 -19.15 -4.91 -10.35
C ARG A 524 -19.10 -6.38 -9.94
N ARG A 525 -17.90 -6.90 -9.65
CA ARG A 525 -17.67 -8.23 -9.06
C ARG A 525 -18.35 -8.37 -7.69
N GLY A 526 -18.58 -7.27 -7.00
CA GLY A 526 -19.24 -7.23 -5.70
C GLY A 526 -18.29 -7.04 -4.51
N ILE A 527 -17.02 -6.74 -4.74
CA ILE A 527 -16.08 -6.47 -3.63
C ILE A 527 -16.55 -5.18 -2.91
N PRO A 528 -16.68 -5.17 -1.57
CA PRO A 528 -16.99 -3.95 -0.81
C PRO A 528 -15.81 -2.96 -0.81
N PRO A 529 -16.05 -1.65 -0.81
CA PRO A 529 -14.97 -0.66 -0.74
C PRO A 529 -14.15 -0.80 0.55
N GLU A 530 -14.78 -1.16 1.67
CA GLU A 530 -14.13 -1.40 2.96
C GLU A 530 -13.15 -2.57 2.88
N ALA A 531 -13.48 -3.63 2.13
CA ALA A 531 -12.56 -4.75 1.92
C ALA A 531 -11.31 -4.32 1.14
N ILE A 532 -11.44 -3.44 0.15
CA ILE A 532 -10.30 -2.88 -0.58
C ILE A 532 -9.45 -2.00 0.33
N ASN A 533 -10.08 -1.14 1.14
CA ASN A 533 -9.38 -0.27 2.08
C ASN A 533 -8.62 -1.09 3.14
N ASN A 534 -9.25 -2.14 3.70
CA ASN A 534 -8.62 -3.06 4.64
C ASN A 534 -7.48 -3.85 4.00
N PHE A 535 -7.64 -4.29 2.75
CA PHE A 535 -6.58 -4.93 1.98
C PHE A 535 -5.36 -4.01 1.84
N VAL A 536 -5.57 -2.73 1.47
CA VAL A 536 -4.47 -1.75 1.38
C VAL A 536 -3.85 -1.48 2.76
N ALA A 537 -4.64 -1.39 3.82
CA ALA A 537 -4.15 -1.19 5.18
C ALA A 537 -3.24 -2.35 5.65
N ASN A 538 -3.62 -3.58 5.33
CA ASN A 538 -2.87 -4.78 5.67
C ASN A 538 -1.55 -4.90 4.89
N LEU A 539 -1.48 -4.38 3.66
CA LEU A 539 -0.24 -4.37 2.87
C LEU A 539 0.81 -3.39 3.40
N GLY A 540 0.39 -2.38 4.17
CA GLY A 540 1.28 -1.37 4.74
C GLY A 540 1.85 -0.36 3.73
N LEU A 541 2.75 0.48 4.23
CA LEU A 541 3.42 1.53 3.46
C LEU A 541 4.93 1.23 3.39
N THR A 542 5.36 0.62 2.28
CA THR A 542 6.76 0.32 2.00
C THR A 542 7.22 1.01 0.72
N MET A 543 8.54 1.18 0.56
CA MET A 543 9.15 1.72 -0.67
C MET A 543 9.33 0.65 -1.76
N ALA A 544 9.23 -0.63 -1.42
CA ALA A 544 9.42 -1.72 -2.38
C ALA A 544 8.19 -1.87 -3.28
N GLN A 545 8.40 -2.14 -4.57
CA GLN A 545 7.30 -2.56 -5.44
C GLN A 545 6.78 -3.91 -4.96
N MET A 546 5.45 -4.03 -4.86
CA MET A 546 4.81 -5.23 -4.32
C MET A 546 3.96 -5.87 -5.41
N PHE A 547 4.19 -7.17 -5.63
CA PHE A 547 3.30 -8.03 -6.40
C PHE A 547 2.53 -8.93 -5.43
N VAL A 548 1.20 -8.91 -5.55
CA VAL A 548 0.31 -9.56 -4.60
C VAL A 548 -0.54 -10.61 -5.32
N ASP A 549 -0.72 -11.77 -4.69
CA ASP A 549 -1.64 -12.80 -5.20
C ASP A 549 -3.10 -12.35 -4.98
N PRO A 550 -3.97 -12.45 -6.00
CA PRO A 550 -5.41 -12.18 -5.87
C PRO A 550 -6.12 -12.83 -4.68
N GLN A 551 -5.64 -13.99 -4.21
CA GLN A 551 -6.20 -14.66 -3.04
C GLN A 551 -6.16 -13.80 -1.76
N MET A 552 -5.20 -12.88 -1.64
CA MET A 552 -5.14 -11.95 -0.50
C MET A 552 -6.28 -10.94 -0.52
N LEU A 553 -6.65 -10.44 -1.70
CA LEU A 553 -7.82 -9.57 -1.87
C LEU A 553 -9.11 -10.35 -1.62
N ASP A 554 -9.20 -11.57 -2.14
CA ASP A 554 -10.33 -12.47 -1.90
C ASP A 554 -10.50 -12.81 -0.42
N ALA A 555 -9.40 -12.98 0.32
CA ALA A 555 -9.43 -13.15 1.77
C ALA A 555 -9.98 -11.92 2.49
N ALA A 556 -9.49 -10.72 2.17
CA ALA A 556 -10.00 -9.47 2.74
C ALA A 556 -11.50 -9.25 2.43
N ALA A 557 -11.93 -9.57 1.20
CA ALA A 557 -13.34 -9.52 0.80
C ALA A 557 -14.17 -10.53 1.59
N ARG A 558 -13.70 -11.76 1.74
CA ARG A 558 -14.39 -12.82 2.50
C ARG A 558 -14.55 -12.45 3.97
N ASP A 559 -13.49 -11.96 4.60
CA ASP A 559 -13.50 -11.60 6.02
C ASP A 559 -14.51 -10.49 6.30
N TYR A 560 -14.60 -9.48 5.41
CA TYR A 560 -15.59 -8.41 5.52
C TYR A 560 -17.02 -8.89 5.20
N LEU A 561 -17.21 -9.64 4.13
CA LEU A 561 -18.54 -10.09 3.70
C LEU A 561 -19.16 -11.09 4.68
N ASN A 562 -18.36 -11.90 5.36
CA ASN A 562 -18.86 -12.87 6.34
C ASN A 562 -19.57 -12.21 7.54
N THR A 563 -19.30 -10.93 7.81
CA THR A 563 -19.92 -10.17 8.90
C THR A 563 -20.97 -9.16 8.43
N THR A 564 -21.05 -8.90 7.12
CA THR A 564 -21.88 -7.81 6.55
C THR A 564 -22.87 -8.25 5.49
N ALA A 565 -22.65 -9.38 4.81
CA ALA A 565 -23.56 -9.89 3.79
C ALA A 565 -24.62 -10.82 4.43
N PRO A 566 -25.93 -10.53 4.27
CA PRO A 566 -26.99 -11.42 4.74
C PRO A 566 -26.92 -12.79 4.05
N ARG A 567 -27.15 -13.84 4.83
CA ARG A 567 -27.21 -15.22 4.38
C ARG A 567 -28.56 -15.52 3.78
N THR A 568 -28.57 -16.31 2.71
CA THR A 568 -29.79 -16.75 2.05
C THR A 568 -29.53 -18.05 1.29
N MET A 569 -30.61 -18.70 0.83
CA MET A 569 -30.52 -19.97 0.12
C MET A 569 -30.68 -19.75 -1.39
N ALA A 570 -29.77 -20.36 -2.14
CA ALA A 570 -29.76 -20.41 -3.59
C ALA A 570 -29.22 -21.76 -4.03
N VAL A 571 -29.68 -22.27 -5.16
CA VAL A 571 -29.24 -23.52 -5.76
C VAL A 571 -28.77 -23.24 -7.18
N LEU A 572 -27.51 -23.55 -7.48
CA LEU A 572 -26.89 -23.22 -8.77
C LEU A 572 -27.15 -24.27 -9.85
N ASP A 573 -27.06 -25.56 -9.47
CA ASP A 573 -27.37 -26.69 -10.35
C ASP A 573 -28.52 -27.50 -9.74
N PRO A 574 -29.79 -27.18 -10.06
CA PRO A 574 -30.94 -27.66 -9.31
C PRO A 574 -31.31 -29.12 -9.61
N LEU A 575 -31.49 -29.89 -8.54
CA LEU A 575 -32.14 -31.19 -8.54
C LEU A 575 -33.46 -31.12 -7.78
N LYS A 576 -34.55 -31.57 -8.42
CA LYS A 576 -35.90 -31.55 -7.84
C LYS A 576 -36.07 -32.69 -6.85
N LEU A 577 -36.52 -32.36 -5.64
CA LEU A 577 -36.89 -33.31 -4.58
C LEU A 577 -38.37 -33.19 -4.25
N VAL A 578 -39.03 -34.33 -4.03
CA VAL A 578 -40.44 -34.40 -3.62
C VAL A 578 -40.54 -35.15 -2.29
N ILE A 579 -41.08 -34.48 -1.27
CA ILE A 579 -41.30 -35.07 0.05
C ILE A 579 -42.64 -35.82 0.04
N GLU A 580 -42.61 -37.15 0.08
CA GLU A 580 -43.83 -37.97 -0.07
C GLU A 580 -44.81 -37.78 1.10
N ASN A 581 -44.30 -37.65 2.33
CA ASN A 581 -45.08 -37.54 3.56
C ASN A 581 -45.18 -36.09 4.08
N TYR A 582 -45.17 -35.10 3.18
CA TYR A 582 -45.22 -33.68 3.55
C TYR A 582 -46.47 -33.32 4.36
N ASP A 583 -47.65 -33.74 3.90
CA ASP A 583 -48.94 -33.43 4.51
C ASP A 583 -49.10 -34.08 5.91
N GLU A 584 -48.45 -35.23 6.13
CA GLU A 584 -48.43 -35.93 7.42
C GLU A 584 -47.56 -35.24 8.47
N MET A 585 -46.52 -34.52 8.03
CA MET A 585 -45.50 -33.95 8.93
C MET A 585 -45.91 -32.63 9.59
N GLY A 586 -46.96 -31.95 9.08
CA GLY A 586 -47.42 -30.66 9.60
C GLY A 586 -46.35 -29.57 9.55
N LEU A 587 -45.56 -29.54 8.48
CA LEU A 587 -44.41 -28.62 8.34
C LEU A 587 -44.88 -27.18 8.06
N PRO A 588 -44.13 -26.16 8.49
CA PRO A 588 -44.50 -24.77 8.25
C PRO A 588 -44.35 -24.41 6.76
N ASN A 589 -45.17 -23.50 6.25
CA ASN A 589 -45.07 -23.01 4.87
C ASN A 589 -43.99 -21.94 4.67
N LYS A 590 -43.38 -21.45 5.76
CA LYS A 590 -42.28 -20.50 5.79
C LYS A 590 -41.33 -20.81 6.94
N VAL A 591 -40.06 -20.47 6.77
CA VAL A 591 -39.02 -20.67 7.77
C VAL A 591 -38.27 -19.36 7.97
N SER A 592 -38.10 -18.95 9.22
CA SER A 592 -37.28 -17.78 9.54
C SER A 592 -35.80 -18.16 9.46
N VAL A 593 -35.06 -17.47 8.60
CA VAL A 593 -33.63 -17.66 8.37
C VAL A 593 -32.87 -16.44 8.92
N PRO A 594 -31.92 -16.63 9.86
CA PRO A 594 -31.07 -15.55 10.33
C PRO A 594 -30.17 -15.00 9.22
N ASP A 595 -30.13 -13.68 9.07
CA ASP A 595 -29.28 -13.01 8.07
C ASP A 595 -27.80 -13.16 8.40
N PHE A 596 -27.45 -13.14 9.69
CA PHE A 596 -26.07 -13.12 10.15
C PHE A 596 -25.80 -14.26 11.15
N PRO A 597 -24.55 -14.72 11.27
CA PRO A 597 -24.19 -15.67 12.33
C PRO A 597 -24.47 -15.07 13.72
N ALA A 598 -25.07 -15.88 14.60
CA ALA A 598 -25.52 -15.45 15.94
C ALA A 598 -24.41 -14.86 16.81
N GLU A 599 -23.15 -15.27 16.59
CA GLU A 599 -21.96 -14.79 17.30
C GLU A 599 -21.70 -13.28 17.14
N LEU A 600 -22.26 -12.66 16.09
CA LEU A 600 -22.09 -11.23 15.84
C LEU A 600 -23.02 -10.35 16.70
N GLY A 601 -24.03 -10.94 17.36
CA GLY A 601 -25.00 -10.20 18.16
C GLY A 601 -25.89 -9.24 17.36
N ILE A 602 -25.86 -9.32 16.03
CA ILE A 602 -26.71 -8.51 15.13
C ILE A 602 -28.03 -9.25 14.92
N SER A 603 -29.14 -8.60 15.23
CA SER A 603 -30.48 -9.13 14.95
C SER A 603 -30.88 -8.84 13.51
N GLY A 604 -31.23 -9.90 12.77
CA GLY A 604 -31.72 -9.82 11.40
C GLY A 604 -32.16 -11.21 10.94
N SER A 605 -33.35 -11.30 10.38
CA SER A 605 -33.87 -12.54 9.80
C SER A 605 -34.90 -12.22 8.73
N HIS A 606 -35.00 -13.09 7.73
CA HIS A 606 -36.05 -13.04 6.72
C HIS A 606 -36.78 -14.39 6.64
N ASP A 607 -37.99 -14.37 6.10
CA ASP A 607 -38.77 -15.58 5.87
C ASP A 607 -38.46 -16.17 4.50
N VAL A 608 -38.14 -17.47 4.47
CA VAL A 608 -37.95 -18.27 3.26
C VAL A 608 -39.13 -19.22 3.10
N SER A 609 -39.66 -19.33 1.88
CA SER A 609 -40.81 -20.21 1.61
C SER A 609 -40.42 -21.69 1.70
N PHE A 610 -41.33 -22.54 2.17
CA PHE A 610 -41.18 -24.00 2.16
C PHE A 610 -42.41 -24.68 1.56
N ASP A 611 -42.21 -25.83 0.91
CA ASP A 611 -43.27 -26.60 0.25
C ASP A 611 -42.87 -28.08 0.09
N LYS A 612 -43.82 -28.90 -0.35
CA LYS A 612 -43.63 -30.33 -0.69
C LYS A 612 -42.55 -30.56 -1.73
N ILE A 613 -42.42 -29.64 -2.68
CA ILE A 613 -41.41 -29.67 -3.75
C ILE A 613 -40.31 -28.68 -3.39
N ILE A 614 -39.09 -29.19 -3.28
CA ILE A 614 -37.89 -28.40 -3.03
C ILE A 614 -36.82 -28.70 -4.07
N PHE A 615 -35.84 -27.82 -4.16
CA PHE A 615 -34.66 -27.99 -4.99
C PHE A 615 -33.41 -27.94 -4.12
N ILE A 616 -32.45 -28.80 -4.43
CA ILE A 616 -31.13 -28.85 -3.79
C ILE A 616 -30.06 -28.83 -4.89
N GLU A 617 -28.78 -28.66 -4.52
CA GLU A 617 -27.70 -28.87 -5.50
C GLU A 617 -27.71 -30.32 -5.98
N LYS A 618 -27.55 -30.49 -7.29
CA LYS A 618 -27.42 -31.80 -7.93
C LYS A 618 -26.30 -32.63 -7.32
N GLU A 619 -25.22 -31.97 -6.90
CA GLU A 619 -24.07 -32.60 -6.25
C GLU A 619 -24.34 -33.14 -4.84
N ASP A 620 -25.46 -32.75 -4.21
CA ASP A 620 -25.85 -33.18 -2.87
C ASP A 620 -26.65 -34.48 -2.85
N TYR A 621 -26.96 -35.04 -4.04
CA TYR A 621 -27.43 -36.41 -4.19
C TYR A 621 -26.47 -37.23 -5.06
N ARG A 622 -26.11 -38.43 -4.57
CA ARG A 622 -25.38 -39.43 -5.35
C ARG A 622 -25.91 -40.82 -5.05
N LYS A 623 -25.93 -41.68 -6.07
CA LYS A 623 -26.36 -43.08 -5.92
C LYS A 623 -25.44 -43.85 -4.97
N SER A 624 -24.13 -43.75 -5.18
CA SER A 624 -23.10 -44.31 -4.30
C SER A 624 -22.17 -43.20 -3.78
N ALA A 625 -21.67 -43.38 -2.55
CA ALA A 625 -20.76 -42.45 -1.90
C ALA A 625 -19.33 -43.00 -1.89
N GLU A 626 -18.38 -42.15 -2.27
CA GLU A 626 -16.97 -42.36 -1.96
C GLU A 626 -16.67 -42.03 -0.49
N LYS A 627 -15.52 -42.48 -0.01
CA LYS A 627 -15.07 -42.25 1.37
C LYS A 627 -14.90 -40.73 1.61
N GLY A 628 -15.83 -40.13 2.35
CA GLY A 628 -15.81 -38.69 2.65
C GLY A 628 -17.12 -37.97 2.34
N TYR A 629 -17.97 -38.54 1.47
CA TYR A 629 -19.25 -37.94 1.10
C TYR A 629 -20.30 -38.04 2.22
N ARG A 630 -20.83 -36.89 2.65
CA ARG A 630 -21.74 -36.79 3.83
C ARG A 630 -23.19 -36.39 3.48
N ARG A 631 -23.51 -36.16 2.21
CA ARG A 631 -24.83 -35.70 1.75
C ARG A 631 -25.73 -36.88 1.36
N LEU A 632 -26.85 -36.65 0.68
CA LEU A 632 -27.88 -37.66 0.43
C LEU A 632 -27.38 -38.78 -0.49
N THR A 633 -27.65 -40.03 -0.10
CA THR A 633 -27.53 -41.22 -0.95
C THR A 633 -28.70 -42.16 -0.71
N GLU A 634 -28.78 -43.26 -1.47
CA GLU A 634 -29.78 -44.32 -1.26
C GLU A 634 -29.77 -44.89 0.16
N LYS A 635 -28.62 -44.87 0.84
CA LYS A 635 -28.43 -45.47 2.18
C LYS A 635 -28.09 -44.44 3.26
N GLN A 636 -27.95 -43.16 2.91
CA GLN A 636 -27.47 -42.13 3.80
C GLN A 636 -28.42 -40.93 3.79
N PRO A 637 -29.05 -40.60 4.92
CA PRO A 637 -29.93 -39.44 5.00
C PRO A 637 -29.16 -38.12 5.11
N VAL A 638 -29.83 -37.01 4.79
CA VAL A 638 -29.29 -35.65 4.89
C VAL A 638 -30.24 -34.72 5.64
N GLY A 639 -29.70 -33.77 6.40
CA GLY A 639 -30.51 -32.75 7.07
C GLY A 639 -30.79 -31.55 6.17
N LEU A 640 -31.95 -30.93 6.33
CA LEU A 640 -32.21 -29.61 5.76
C LEU A 640 -31.90 -28.51 6.76
N LYS A 641 -31.18 -27.48 6.33
CA LYS A 641 -30.94 -26.30 7.17
C LYS A 641 -32.25 -25.62 7.55
N HIS A 642 -32.28 -25.07 8.77
CA HIS A 642 -33.37 -24.25 9.35
C HIS A 642 -34.72 -24.94 9.59
N LEU A 643 -34.94 -26.16 9.07
CA LEU A 643 -36.22 -26.88 9.19
C LEU A 643 -36.29 -27.92 10.32
N GLY A 644 -35.15 -28.37 10.84
CA GLY A 644 -35.12 -29.43 11.86
C GLY A 644 -35.65 -30.78 11.36
N ILE A 645 -35.50 -31.06 10.06
CA ILE A 645 -35.89 -32.34 9.44
C ILE A 645 -34.71 -33.03 8.75
N VAL A 646 -34.87 -34.33 8.55
CA VAL A 646 -33.92 -35.22 7.91
C VAL A 646 -34.63 -35.94 6.76
N LEU A 647 -34.00 -35.97 5.59
CA LEU A 647 -34.52 -36.60 4.39
C LEU A 647 -33.83 -37.93 4.15
N SER A 648 -34.63 -38.99 3.93
CA SER A 648 -34.17 -40.31 3.49
C SER A 648 -34.66 -40.60 2.08
N PHE A 649 -33.79 -41.18 1.25
CA PHE A 649 -34.12 -41.60 -0.11
C PHE A 649 -35.24 -42.64 -0.13
N VAL A 650 -36.14 -42.56 -1.12
CA VAL A 650 -37.15 -43.58 -1.41
C VAL A 650 -36.95 -44.14 -2.82
N ARG A 651 -36.95 -43.27 -3.83
CA ARG A 651 -36.75 -43.65 -5.24
C ARG A 651 -36.30 -42.45 -6.08
N GLU A 652 -35.71 -42.72 -7.23
CA GLU A 652 -35.35 -41.72 -8.23
C GLU A 652 -36.13 -41.91 -9.54
N THR A 653 -36.35 -40.80 -10.24
CA THR A 653 -36.87 -40.78 -11.61
C THR A 653 -35.79 -40.24 -12.53
N LYS A 654 -35.54 -40.94 -13.63
CA LYS A 654 -34.55 -40.54 -14.63
C LYS A 654 -35.21 -39.86 -15.83
N ASP A 655 -34.46 -38.96 -16.46
CA ASP A 655 -34.84 -38.35 -17.73
C ASP A 655 -34.53 -39.25 -18.94
N SER A 656 -34.82 -38.75 -20.13
CA SER A 656 -34.54 -39.41 -21.42
C SER A 656 -33.05 -39.65 -21.69
N SER A 657 -32.15 -39.03 -20.90
CA SER A 657 -30.70 -39.16 -21.00
C SER A 657 -30.11 -40.04 -19.90
N ASP A 658 -30.96 -40.81 -19.21
CA ASP A 658 -30.62 -41.69 -18.08
C ASP A 658 -29.99 -40.95 -16.88
N GLN A 659 -30.17 -39.63 -16.79
CA GLN A 659 -29.74 -38.80 -15.65
C GLN A 659 -30.86 -38.66 -14.63
N THR A 660 -30.51 -38.61 -13.34
CA THR A 660 -31.51 -38.40 -12.28
C THR A 660 -32.14 -37.00 -12.40
N SER A 661 -33.45 -36.96 -12.61
CA SER A 661 -34.24 -35.74 -12.82
C SER A 661 -35.04 -35.34 -11.58
N GLU A 662 -35.51 -36.32 -10.81
CA GLU A 662 -36.30 -36.12 -9.61
C GLU A 662 -35.95 -37.20 -8.58
N VAL A 663 -35.86 -36.81 -7.31
CA VAL A 663 -35.68 -37.74 -6.19
C VAL A 663 -36.84 -37.64 -5.23
N ILE A 664 -37.49 -38.75 -4.95
CA ILE A 664 -38.56 -38.84 -3.96
C ILE A 664 -37.93 -39.25 -2.63
N VAL A 665 -38.26 -38.48 -1.60
CA VAL A 665 -37.69 -38.60 -0.26
C VAL A 665 -38.80 -38.67 0.78
N ARG A 666 -38.48 -39.28 1.92
CA ARG A 666 -39.31 -39.26 3.13
C ARG A 666 -38.66 -38.38 4.18
N ALA A 667 -39.45 -37.53 4.83
CA ALA A 667 -38.98 -36.65 5.89
C ALA A 667 -39.18 -37.29 7.28
N LEU A 668 -38.19 -37.12 8.14
CA LEU A 668 -38.20 -37.50 9.56
C LEU A 668 -37.87 -36.27 10.41
N LYS A 669 -38.44 -36.17 11.61
CA LYS A 669 -38.04 -35.13 12.56
C LYS A 669 -36.60 -35.38 13.02
N LEU A 670 -35.82 -34.30 13.13
CA LEU A 670 -34.48 -34.38 13.68
C LEU A 670 -34.53 -34.78 15.15
N SER A 671 -33.92 -35.91 15.49
CA SER A 671 -33.73 -36.41 16.84
C SER A 671 -32.27 -36.86 17.00
N ASN A 672 -31.87 -37.26 18.22
CA ASN A 672 -30.53 -37.81 18.45
C ASN A 672 -30.29 -39.11 17.66
N GLU A 673 -31.34 -39.88 17.39
CA GLU A 673 -31.28 -41.15 16.65
C GLU A 673 -31.23 -40.93 15.12
N THR A 674 -31.90 -39.89 14.62
CA THR A 674 -31.99 -39.59 13.19
C THR A 674 -30.94 -38.58 12.70
N LYS A 675 -29.98 -38.22 13.55
CA LYS A 675 -29.01 -37.14 13.27
C LYS A 675 -28.20 -37.43 11.99
N PRO A 676 -28.28 -36.58 10.95
CA PRO A 676 -27.60 -36.81 9.69
C PRO A 676 -26.11 -36.44 9.77
N LYS A 677 -25.33 -36.91 8.79
CA LYS A 677 -23.89 -36.59 8.71
C LYS A 677 -23.61 -35.15 8.23
N ALA A 678 -24.56 -34.53 7.54
CA ALA A 678 -24.46 -33.15 7.06
C ALA A 678 -25.84 -32.50 6.93
N PHE A 679 -25.84 -31.17 6.88
CA PHE A 679 -27.00 -30.33 6.56
C PHE A 679 -26.74 -29.58 5.26
N ILE A 680 -27.72 -29.59 4.35
CA ILE A 680 -27.66 -28.93 3.04
C ILE A 680 -28.65 -27.77 2.98
N HIS A 681 -28.35 -26.80 2.10
CA HIS A 681 -29.28 -25.74 1.73
C HIS A 681 -30.29 -26.27 0.72
N TRP A 682 -31.39 -25.54 0.56
CA TRP A 682 -32.51 -25.91 -0.29
C TRP A 682 -33.29 -24.65 -0.67
N VAL A 683 -34.10 -24.72 -1.73
CA VAL A 683 -35.04 -23.65 -2.10
C VAL A 683 -36.39 -24.26 -2.43
N ALA A 684 -37.48 -23.64 -2.00
CA ALA A 684 -38.84 -24.00 -2.39
C ALA A 684 -39.54 -22.77 -2.99
N LYS A 685 -40.49 -22.99 -3.90
CA LYS A 685 -41.15 -21.91 -4.68
C LYS A 685 -40.13 -20.89 -5.24
N PRO A 686 -39.06 -21.35 -5.90
CA PRO A 686 -37.94 -20.51 -6.28
C PRO A 686 -38.31 -19.49 -7.35
N ALA A 687 -37.58 -18.38 -7.38
CA ALA A 687 -37.42 -17.55 -8.57
C ALA A 687 -36.18 -18.01 -9.36
N THR A 688 -36.20 -17.83 -10.67
CA THR A 688 -35.07 -18.13 -11.55
C THR A 688 -34.16 -16.91 -11.69
N CYS A 689 -32.84 -17.15 -11.78
CA CYS A 689 -31.87 -16.10 -12.02
C CYS A 689 -30.66 -16.61 -12.82
N GLU A 690 -29.94 -15.67 -13.44
CA GLU A 690 -28.62 -15.92 -14.02
C GLU A 690 -27.55 -15.78 -12.94
N VAL A 691 -26.62 -16.74 -12.86
CA VAL A 691 -25.45 -16.67 -11.98
C VAL A 691 -24.18 -16.79 -12.81
N ARG A 692 -23.26 -15.84 -12.62
CA ARG A 692 -21.95 -15.80 -13.30
C ARG A 692 -20.85 -16.20 -12.34
N LEU A 693 -20.20 -17.32 -12.64
CA LEU A 693 -19.07 -17.83 -11.87
C LEU A 693 -17.76 -17.46 -12.58
N TYR A 694 -16.96 -16.63 -11.91
CA TYR A 694 -15.68 -16.17 -12.44
C TYR A 694 -14.50 -16.96 -11.87
N ASP A 695 -13.50 -17.20 -12.70
CA ASP A 695 -12.17 -17.70 -12.37
C ASP A 695 -11.08 -16.74 -12.88
N ARG A 696 -9.82 -17.05 -12.62
CA ARG A 696 -8.66 -16.27 -13.07
C ARG A 696 -8.68 -16.12 -14.60
N LEU A 697 -8.49 -14.89 -15.05
CA LEU A 697 -8.46 -14.55 -16.49
C LEU A 697 -7.21 -15.06 -17.20
N PHE A 698 -6.09 -15.15 -16.48
CA PHE A 698 -4.79 -15.57 -17.00
C PHE A 698 -4.33 -16.84 -16.30
N MET A 699 -3.71 -17.75 -17.04
CA MET A 699 -3.20 -19.01 -16.50
C MET A 699 -1.91 -18.81 -15.71
N HIS A 700 -1.04 -17.88 -16.13
CA HIS A 700 0.25 -17.62 -15.50
C HIS A 700 0.24 -16.39 -14.59
N GLN A 701 1.13 -16.40 -13.59
CA GLN A 701 1.30 -15.27 -12.64
C GLN A 701 1.65 -13.97 -13.34
N ASN A 702 2.54 -14.03 -14.33
CA ASN A 702 3.03 -12.90 -15.10
C ASN A 702 2.68 -13.08 -16.59
N PRO A 703 1.44 -12.73 -17.00
CA PRO A 703 1.00 -12.94 -18.39
C PRO A 703 1.75 -12.06 -19.41
N GLU A 704 2.44 -11.01 -18.95
CA GLU A 704 3.21 -10.11 -19.81
C GLU A 704 4.68 -10.52 -19.98
N ASP A 705 5.14 -11.53 -19.24
CA ASP A 705 6.52 -12.01 -19.34
C ASP A 705 6.69 -12.89 -20.58
N THR A 706 7.43 -12.38 -21.57
CA THR A 706 7.69 -13.10 -22.83
C THR A 706 8.51 -14.37 -22.67
N SER A 707 9.20 -14.55 -21.54
CA SER A 707 9.89 -15.82 -21.24
C SER A 707 8.92 -16.94 -20.83
N VAL A 708 7.78 -16.57 -20.25
CA VAL A 708 6.72 -17.49 -19.81
C VAL A 708 5.64 -17.63 -20.88
N VAL A 709 5.29 -16.53 -21.54
CA VAL A 709 4.24 -16.43 -22.55
C VAL A 709 4.85 -15.90 -23.86
N PRO A 710 5.53 -16.73 -24.65
CA PRO A 710 6.27 -16.30 -25.85
C PRO A 710 5.35 -15.72 -26.94
N ASP A 711 4.14 -16.25 -27.06
CA ASP A 711 3.13 -15.78 -28.04
C ASP A 711 2.38 -14.52 -27.58
N GLY A 712 2.76 -13.97 -26.42
CA GLY A 712 2.22 -12.76 -25.81
C GLY A 712 0.95 -12.98 -24.99
N PHE A 713 0.66 -12.03 -24.10
CA PHE A 713 -0.38 -12.15 -23.05
C PHE A 713 -1.78 -12.60 -23.49
N LEU A 714 -2.17 -12.44 -24.76
CA LEU A 714 -3.48 -12.89 -25.25
C LEU A 714 -3.59 -14.41 -25.36
N SER A 715 -2.48 -15.13 -25.58
CA SER A 715 -2.48 -16.60 -25.61
C SER A 715 -2.61 -17.22 -24.21
N ASP A 716 -2.34 -16.43 -23.16
CA ASP A 716 -2.42 -16.87 -21.77
C ASP A 716 -3.83 -16.76 -21.16
N CYS A 717 -4.81 -16.27 -21.93
CA CYS A 717 -6.16 -16.09 -21.44
C CYS A 717 -6.88 -17.43 -21.21
N ASN A 718 -7.47 -17.60 -20.03
CA ASN A 718 -8.33 -18.73 -19.71
C ASN A 718 -9.73 -18.53 -20.31
N LEU A 719 -10.06 -19.35 -21.31
CA LEU A 719 -11.35 -19.30 -22.00
C LEU A 719 -12.51 -19.75 -21.09
N ASP A 720 -12.25 -20.61 -20.10
CA ASP A 720 -13.24 -21.11 -19.14
C ASP A 720 -13.35 -20.22 -17.89
N SER A 721 -12.76 -19.01 -17.92
CA SER A 721 -12.74 -18.08 -16.77
C SER A 721 -14.11 -17.48 -16.42
N CYS A 722 -15.15 -17.72 -17.21
CA CYS A 722 -16.52 -17.28 -16.92
C CYS A 722 -17.51 -18.39 -17.28
N LYS A 723 -18.17 -18.97 -16.28
CA LYS A 723 -19.27 -19.92 -16.45
C LYS A 723 -20.59 -19.23 -16.11
N VAL A 724 -21.48 -19.13 -17.08
CA VAL A 724 -22.83 -18.57 -16.91
C VAL A 724 -23.82 -19.71 -16.66
N LEU A 725 -24.65 -19.56 -15.63
CA LEU A 725 -25.70 -20.48 -15.23
C LEU A 725 -27.05 -19.77 -15.35
N ASP A 726 -27.83 -20.06 -16.38
CA ASP A 726 -29.09 -19.35 -16.67
C ASP A 726 -30.30 -19.84 -15.85
N SER A 727 -30.19 -21.03 -15.24
CA SER A 727 -31.28 -21.73 -14.56
C SER A 727 -31.06 -21.89 -13.05
N ALA A 728 -30.25 -21.03 -12.45
CA ALA A 728 -30.07 -21.05 -11.01
C ALA A 728 -31.37 -20.63 -10.31
N LEU A 729 -31.62 -21.21 -9.13
CA LEU A 729 -32.83 -21.04 -8.34
C LEU A 729 -32.51 -20.29 -7.05
N ILE A 730 -33.27 -19.25 -6.76
CA ILE A 730 -33.11 -18.40 -5.57
C ILE A 730 -34.42 -18.31 -4.81
N ASP A 731 -34.34 -18.01 -3.51
CA ASP A 731 -35.56 -17.70 -2.75
C ASP A 731 -36.22 -16.40 -3.24
N ALA A 732 -37.56 -16.36 -3.18
CA ALA A 732 -38.35 -15.23 -3.62
C ALA A 732 -38.03 -13.92 -2.88
N TYR A 733 -37.49 -13.98 -1.66
CA TYR A 733 -36.98 -12.83 -0.92
C TYR A 733 -36.01 -11.98 -1.74
N LEU A 734 -35.17 -12.61 -2.57
CA LEU A 734 -34.15 -11.93 -3.37
C LEU A 734 -34.70 -11.21 -4.62
N THR A 735 -35.97 -11.41 -4.97
CA THR A 735 -36.61 -10.75 -6.13
C THR A 735 -36.59 -9.22 -6.05
N LYS A 736 -36.45 -8.67 -4.83
CA LYS A 736 -36.41 -7.22 -4.57
C LYS A 736 -34.99 -6.67 -4.37
N ALA A 737 -33.96 -7.50 -4.53
CA ALA A 737 -32.59 -7.11 -4.29
C ALA A 737 -32.15 -6.03 -5.30
N LYS A 738 -31.44 -5.01 -4.80
CA LYS A 738 -30.96 -3.90 -5.64
C LYS A 738 -29.58 -4.20 -6.20
N VAL A 739 -29.25 -3.56 -7.32
CA VAL A 739 -27.91 -3.64 -7.93
C VAL A 739 -26.83 -3.32 -6.89
N PHE A 740 -25.78 -4.13 -6.87
CA PHE A 740 -24.67 -4.12 -5.90
C PHE A 740 -25.02 -4.53 -4.46
N GLU A 741 -26.25 -4.96 -4.16
CA GLU A 741 -26.50 -5.69 -2.91
C GLU A 741 -25.77 -7.03 -2.93
N ARG A 742 -25.34 -7.47 -1.75
CA ARG A 742 -24.42 -8.59 -1.56
C ARG A 742 -25.04 -9.59 -0.61
N PHE A 743 -24.89 -10.86 -0.93
CA PHE A 743 -25.47 -11.95 -0.16
C PHE A 743 -24.46 -13.07 -0.01
N GLN A 744 -24.53 -13.78 1.11
CA GLN A 744 -23.89 -15.07 1.23
C GLN A 744 -24.91 -16.14 0.81
N PHE A 745 -24.66 -16.78 -0.34
CA PHE A 745 -25.39 -17.98 -0.69
C PHE A 745 -24.83 -19.13 0.12
N GLU A 746 -25.68 -19.70 0.97
CA GLU A 746 -25.27 -20.71 1.94
C GLU A 746 -24.53 -21.88 1.26
N ARG A 747 -23.36 -22.25 1.81
CA ARG A 747 -22.44 -23.29 1.30
C ARG A 747 -21.76 -23.00 -0.05
N LEU A 748 -22.16 -21.97 -0.78
CA LEU A 748 -21.66 -21.68 -2.13
C LEU A 748 -20.60 -20.58 -2.14
N GLY A 749 -20.88 -19.44 -1.47
CA GLY A 749 -19.98 -18.29 -1.52
C GLY A 749 -20.71 -16.97 -1.34
N PHE A 750 -20.02 -15.90 -1.69
CA PHE A 750 -20.57 -14.55 -1.68
C PHE A 750 -20.86 -14.09 -3.10
N PHE A 751 -22.04 -13.51 -3.27
CA PHE A 751 -22.59 -13.09 -4.55
C PHE A 751 -23.10 -11.65 -4.45
N ALA A 752 -23.05 -10.94 -5.58
CA ALA A 752 -23.58 -9.59 -5.68
C ALA A 752 -24.50 -9.45 -6.88
N VAL A 753 -25.55 -8.64 -6.73
CA VAL A 753 -26.49 -8.33 -7.82
C VAL A 753 -25.75 -7.50 -8.88
N ASP A 754 -25.68 -8.01 -10.11
CA ASP A 754 -25.03 -7.35 -11.23
C ASP A 754 -25.88 -6.19 -11.77
N LYS A 755 -25.23 -5.20 -12.39
CA LYS A 755 -25.90 -4.07 -13.03
C LYS A 755 -26.79 -4.46 -14.21
N ASP A 756 -26.59 -5.64 -14.79
CA ASP A 756 -27.44 -6.17 -15.86
C ASP A 756 -28.79 -6.71 -15.33
N SER A 757 -29.00 -6.71 -14.00
CA SER A 757 -30.26 -7.13 -13.39
C SER A 757 -31.40 -6.17 -13.74
N THR A 758 -32.55 -6.75 -14.07
CA THR A 758 -33.80 -6.05 -14.37
C THR A 758 -34.93 -6.64 -13.51
N PRO A 759 -36.09 -5.96 -13.38
CA PRO A 759 -37.23 -6.51 -12.63
C PRO A 759 -37.71 -7.89 -13.12
N SER A 760 -37.47 -8.23 -14.39
CA SER A 760 -37.84 -9.51 -14.99
C SER A 760 -36.72 -10.56 -14.99
N LYS A 761 -35.46 -10.15 -14.80
CA LYS A 761 -34.29 -11.04 -14.87
C LYS A 761 -33.24 -10.58 -13.86
N LEU A 762 -33.07 -11.35 -12.80
CA LEU A 762 -31.99 -11.14 -11.84
C LEU A 762 -30.70 -11.80 -12.29
N VAL A 763 -29.59 -11.11 -12.07
CA VAL A 763 -28.25 -11.56 -12.43
C VAL A 763 -27.35 -11.40 -11.20
N PHE A 764 -26.67 -12.48 -10.82
CA PHE A 764 -25.73 -12.47 -9.70
C PHE A 764 -24.32 -12.83 -10.16
N ASN A 765 -23.33 -12.07 -9.70
CA ASN A 765 -21.92 -12.35 -9.89
C ASN A 765 -21.36 -13.04 -8.64
N ARG A 766 -20.59 -14.12 -8.81
CA ARG A 766 -19.80 -14.66 -7.70
C ARG A 766 -18.67 -13.68 -7.36
N THR A 767 -18.74 -13.08 -6.19
CA THR A 767 -17.69 -12.21 -5.67
C THR A 767 -16.48 -13.03 -5.23
N VAL A 768 -16.69 -13.99 -4.32
CA VAL A 768 -15.63 -14.88 -3.81
C VAL A 768 -16.24 -16.16 -3.23
N GLY A 769 -15.54 -17.29 -3.39
CA GLY A 769 -15.93 -18.56 -2.77
C GLY A 769 -15.75 -18.57 -1.24
N LEU A 770 -16.38 -19.53 -0.56
CA LEU A 770 -16.10 -19.78 0.87
C LEU A 770 -14.65 -20.25 1.06
N ARG A 771 -14.18 -20.27 2.32
CA ARG A 771 -12.84 -20.78 2.64
C ARG A 771 -12.83 -22.28 2.35
N GLU A 772 -11.93 -22.75 1.49
CA GLU A 772 -11.72 -24.19 1.31
C GLU A 772 -11.09 -24.76 2.58
N ASP A 773 -11.82 -25.62 3.29
CA ASP A 773 -11.23 -26.46 4.32
C ASP A 773 -10.39 -27.52 3.60
N SER A 774 -9.07 -27.36 3.62
CA SER A 774 -8.07 -28.27 3.02
C SER A 774 -8.10 -29.71 3.57
N GLY A 775 -9.09 -30.08 4.38
CA GLY A 775 -9.34 -31.42 4.91
C GLY A 775 -10.77 -31.94 4.71
N LYS A 776 -11.56 -31.36 3.79
CA LYS A 776 -12.96 -31.76 3.55
C LYS A 776 -13.33 -32.10 2.10
N ASN A 777 -12.35 -32.41 1.25
CA ASN A 777 -12.60 -33.17 0.02
C ASN A 777 -12.35 -34.65 0.28
#